data_AF-A0A9N9GXK3-F1
#
_entry.id   AF-A0A9N9GXK3-F1
#
_cell.length_a   1.000
_cell.length_b   1.000
_cell.length_c   1.000
_cell.angle_alpha   90.00
_cell.angle_beta   90.00
_cell.angle_gamma   90.00
#
_symmetry.space_group_name_H-M   'P 1'
#
loop_
_entity.id
_entity.type
_entity.pdbx_description
1 polymer ?
#
loop_
_entity_poly.entity_id
_entity_poly.type
_entity_poly.pdbx_seq_one_letter_code
_entity_poly.pdbx_strand_id
1 'polypeptide(L)'
;PSLPSFHRAFGMGVPKKYHLLLFLLRASSLVPASYACAMFLYGVDDMSAHYAEGMAVKNTWIDYLIACMWCLLAGLWSYWLADSLMRRWIFYYKVTSAIIRLISLQAINWVATSYVVSHYGPDQPVWTWVIVSCTLAIANIIQWLFLSTGHHHEPANGRSTVWKDIIKFILIPLSIVSFLTMVGLLEQEATLRFPDRFSQGGYRLSTNLTLDDFRSTSRVKVLMIVLTSWTESGFRKRQMFRESSAKLIPSHSDRISVAYRFVIGSPPTAKKRKALGERLKAEDEQYNDLVIVPADDSYEKLSHKVYEAFKWTNGFVFDYMVKTDDDMFVRMDVVAKELDELGPMRKYYWRGLGYWNIPPIQDSSNKNAAFDYKLPLFPPFTAGALYILSRDLISLIVTDTPRVFTKNEDQNLGIWLFPYNIRPIHDKRIQQADVCEDDMIAKHFSDSYDIKRSMKDMYENVINRRRLCEGFTQTFCALCYSCGGRVNHWREWGFECDDAKGITMLNHPNLVLPDSAYAIQLFDKENMTIGSKEDEWIINGLLSKHSSIYSNTEQWYLLHWMLWVTDQSTFLERHYKTIEMIWVHTPNAVVFVVSNTLPSDFFSHYQKQGYQIHVIKISKDLLIKHQWYLGWNSLDWLRHWDRWQNSQFFIYHMADYVRYVLLYKYGGMYMDMDALWIRAPPDNQMEFIGSDHSSVDADREWTLDEKNTYLANGVMRLRKGRTMIREITEKALDPSIYSLNCFNCVGPRALTMHVRDNRKLLEQSGIVILPNYILYPRDYIEIPALLKRDNNAAAELGSIGKRSWSIHLFGKMTNHIDIESGSVVGLTIKKFSLDIPHPPAPATSTSKPDTKNTRKSYPFALSGPKTYKYILQRDNNKFAGSRNGQFNGFDAIFLRGGTGKSKKATISINASVGRMTFGHLGGMWSNTTITIDGATKKDVNAMLNGLTYHQNELLKNGKDKVKIVIEFDGHLASLETDVLVPHIDAHERRI
;
A
#
# COMPACT_ATOMS: atom_id res chain seq x y z
N PRO A 1 -53.51 -38.31 5.09
CA PRO A 1 -53.17 -37.66 6.38
C PRO A 1 -53.09 -36.14 6.20
N SER A 2 -54.15 -35.46 6.64
CA SER A 2 -54.28 -34.00 6.66
C SER A 2 -53.12 -33.34 7.41
N LEU A 3 -52.62 -32.21 6.90
CA LEU A 3 -51.75 -31.27 7.62
C LEU A 3 -52.24 -31.11 9.08
N PRO A 4 -51.35 -31.09 10.10
CA PRO A 4 -51.79 -31.05 11.49
C PRO A 4 -52.38 -29.68 11.78
N SER A 5 -53.70 -29.58 11.62
CA SER A 5 -54.43 -28.38 11.99
C SER A 5 -54.33 -28.17 13.50
N PHE A 6 -54.19 -26.91 13.87
CA PHE A 6 -54.20 -26.36 15.22
C PHE A 6 -55.34 -26.91 16.11
N HIS A 7 -56.38 -27.48 15.51
CA HIS A 7 -57.62 -27.86 16.17
C HIS A 7 -57.59 -29.16 16.99
N ARG A 8 -56.55 -30.01 16.90
CA ARG A 8 -56.50 -31.25 17.71
C ARG A 8 -55.86 -31.13 19.10
N ALA A 9 -55.20 -30.02 19.43
CA ALA A 9 -54.74 -29.78 20.81
C ALA A 9 -55.92 -29.44 21.76
N PHE A 10 -57.05 -28.99 21.21
CA PHE A 10 -58.26 -28.68 21.96
C PHE A 10 -58.99 -29.93 22.51
N GLY A 11 -58.67 -31.13 22.01
CA GLY A 11 -59.30 -32.39 22.42
C GLY A 11 -58.64 -33.11 23.61
N MET A 12 -57.51 -32.62 24.14
CA MET A 12 -56.72 -33.32 25.18
C MET A 12 -56.89 -32.74 26.60
N GLY A 13 -58.01 -32.06 26.89
CA GLY A 13 -58.32 -31.59 28.25
C GLY A 13 -57.38 -30.49 28.80
N VAL A 14 -56.61 -29.82 27.93
CA VAL A 14 -55.68 -28.75 28.34
C VAL A 14 -56.45 -27.47 28.73
N PRO A 15 -56.26 -26.92 29.94
CA PRO A 15 -56.92 -25.67 30.35
C PRO A 15 -56.59 -24.50 29.43
N LYS A 16 -57.60 -23.70 29.02
CA LYS A 16 -57.48 -22.58 28.07
C LYS A 16 -56.29 -21.64 28.34
N LYS A 17 -55.96 -21.41 29.62
CA LYS A 17 -54.82 -20.56 30.04
C LYS A 17 -53.45 -21.01 29.53
N TYR A 18 -53.25 -22.28 29.19
CA TYR A 18 -51.95 -22.81 28.72
C TYR A 18 -51.82 -22.90 27.19
N HIS A 19 -52.89 -22.62 26.43
CA HIS A 19 -52.90 -22.82 24.97
C HIS A 19 -51.90 -21.91 24.26
N LEU A 20 -51.91 -20.62 24.60
CA LEU A 20 -50.99 -19.64 24.01
C LEU A 20 -49.54 -19.98 24.35
N LEU A 21 -49.27 -20.35 25.61
CA LEU A 21 -47.92 -20.68 26.07
C LEU A 21 -47.35 -21.91 25.34
N LEU A 22 -48.13 -22.99 25.24
CA LEU A 22 -47.71 -24.20 24.52
C LEU A 22 -47.51 -23.92 23.03
N PHE A 23 -48.34 -23.07 22.45
CA PHE A 23 -48.17 -22.65 21.07
C PHE A 23 -46.84 -21.90 20.85
N LEU A 24 -46.57 -20.89 21.68
CA LEU A 24 -45.34 -20.09 21.60
C LEU A 24 -44.08 -20.95 21.85
N LEU A 25 -44.11 -21.84 22.83
CA LEU A 25 -43.01 -22.76 23.14
C LEU A 25 -42.76 -23.82 22.06
N ARG A 26 -43.80 -24.18 21.30
CA ARG A 26 -43.64 -25.03 20.11
C ARG A 26 -43.08 -24.23 18.95
N ALA A 27 -43.59 -23.02 18.72
CA ALA A 27 -43.15 -22.14 17.65
C ALA A 27 -41.68 -21.69 17.81
N SER A 28 -41.18 -21.58 19.04
CA SER A 28 -39.77 -21.23 19.29
C SER A 28 -38.76 -22.26 18.75
N SER A 29 -39.18 -23.48 18.43
CA SER A 29 -38.33 -24.48 17.74
C SER A 29 -37.89 -24.05 16.33
N LEU A 30 -38.60 -23.09 15.73
CA LEU A 30 -38.30 -22.57 14.38
C LEU A 30 -37.24 -21.47 14.40
N VAL A 31 -37.00 -20.82 15.55
CA VAL A 31 -36.19 -19.59 15.63
C VAL A 31 -34.78 -19.75 15.06
N PRO A 32 -34.00 -20.81 15.38
CA PRO A 32 -32.65 -20.95 14.83
C PRO A 32 -32.64 -21.07 13.31
N ALA A 33 -33.57 -21.86 12.76
CA ALA A 33 -33.69 -22.07 11.32
C ALA A 33 -34.19 -20.83 10.59
N SER A 34 -35.16 -20.10 11.15
CA SER A 34 -35.67 -18.86 10.56
C SER A 34 -34.63 -17.75 10.60
N TYR A 35 -33.85 -17.65 11.67
CA TYR A 35 -32.77 -16.68 11.80
C TYR A 35 -31.68 -16.93 10.76
N ALA A 36 -31.20 -18.18 10.65
CA ALA A 36 -30.18 -18.52 9.68
C ALA A 36 -30.64 -18.42 8.23
N CYS A 37 -31.89 -18.80 7.92
CA CYS A 37 -32.46 -18.59 6.60
C CYS A 37 -32.51 -17.10 6.23
N ALA A 38 -32.92 -16.22 7.17
CA ALA A 38 -32.89 -14.78 6.94
C ALA A 38 -31.47 -14.25 6.73
N MET A 39 -30.49 -14.72 7.53
CA MET A 39 -29.08 -14.36 7.37
C MET A 39 -28.50 -14.82 6.02
N PHE A 40 -28.86 -16.01 5.55
CA PHE A 40 -28.41 -16.51 4.26
C PHE A 40 -29.07 -15.80 3.08
N LEU A 41 -30.36 -15.47 3.18
CA LEU A 41 -31.03 -14.64 2.17
C LEU A 41 -30.41 -13.24 2.11
N TYR A 42 -30.08 -12.64 3.25
CA TYR A 42 -29.34 -11.38 3.30
C TYR A 42 -27.91 -11.52 2.74
N GLY A 43 -27.23 -12.61 3.05
CA GLY A 43 -25.89 -12.91 2.54
C GLY A 43 -25.84 -13.18 1.02
N VAL A 44 -26.93 -13.65 0.41
CA VAL A 44 -27.05 -13.75 -1.06
C VAL A 44 -26.97 -12.36 -1.70
N ASP A 45 -27.69 -11.38 -1.14
CA ASP A 45 -27.71 -10.00 -1.64
C ASP A 45 -26.35 -9.30 -1.41
N ASP A 46 -25.74 -9.51 -0.24
CA ASP A 46 -24.42 -8.95 0.12
C ASP A 46 -23.28 -9.56 -0.72
N MET A 47 -23.37 -10.85 -1.07
CA MET A 47 -22.34 -11.50 -1.87
C MET A 47 -22.41 -11.19 -3.35
N SER A 48 -23.58 -10.82 -3.90
CA SER A 48 -23.62 -10.14 -5.20
C SER A 48 -22.77 -8.87 -5.23
N ALA A 49 -22.58 -8.21 -4.07
CA ALA A 49 -21.64 -7.10 -3.93
C ALA A 49 -20.18 -7.58 -3.80
N HIS A 50 -19.89 -8.63 -3.02
CA HIS A 50 -18.51 -9.16 -2.88
C HIS A 50 -17.94 -9.87 -4.13
N TYR A 51 -18.78 -10.37 -5.04
CA TYR A 51 -18.34 -10.87 -6.34
C TYR A 51 -17.67 -9.77 -7.19
N ALA A 52 -17.92 -8.48 -6.88
CA ALA A 52 -17.31 -7.34 -7.55
C ALA A 52 -15.88 -7.01 -7.04
N GLU A 53 -15.51 -7.46 -5.83
CA GLU A 53 -14.31 -7.00 -5.11
C GLU A 53 -13.06 -7.88 -5.27
N GLY A 54 -13.09 -8.95 -6.07
CA GLY A 54 -11.87 -9.66 -6.50
C GLY A 54 -11.09 -10.38 -5.39
N MET A 55 -11.69 -10.66 -4.23
CA MET A 55 -11.14 -11.64 -3.28
C MET A 55 -11.39 -13.06 -3.80
N ALA A 56 -10.50 -14.00 -3.46
CA ALA A 56 -10.73 -15.42 -3.74
C ALA A 56 -11.99 -15.88 -3.00
N VAL A 57 -13.10 -15.96 -3.73
CA VAL A 57 -14.43 -16.30 -3.22
C VAL A 57 -14.40 -17.75 -2.72
N LYS A 58 -14.55 -17.94 -1.40
CA LYS A 58 -14.65 -19.28 -0.81
C LYS A 58 -16.04 -19.91 -1.02
N ASN A 59 -17.11 -19.11 -1.08
CA ASN A 59 -18.50 -19.56 -1.19
C ASN A 59 -19.28 -18.80 -2.28
N THR A 60 -20.20 -19.44 -2.98
CA THR A 60 -21.00 -18.89 -4.08
C THR A 60 -22.46 -18.66 -3.69
N TRP A 61 -23.23 -17.89 -4.47
CA TRP A 61 -24.66 -17.66 -4.18
C TRP A 61 -25.44 -18.99 -4.14
N ILE A 62 -24.96 -19.99 -4.88
CA ILE A 62 -25.44 -21.37 -4.88
C ILE A 62 -25.28 -22.01 -3.48
N ASP A 63 -24.15 -21.76 -2.79
CA ASP A 63 -23.90 -22.30 -1.44
C ASP A 63 -24.91 -21.77 -0.41
N TYR A 64 -25.28 -20.49 -0.48
CA TYR A 64 -26.28 -19.91 0.42
C TYR A 64 -27.70 -20.38 0.12
N LEU A 65 -28.06 -20.53 -1.16
CA LEU A 65 -29.36 -21.10 -1.54
C LEU A 65 -29.49 -22.55 -1.09
N ILE A 66 -28.42 -23.35 -1.26
CA ILE A 66 -28.37 -24.72 -0.76
C ILE A 66 -28.51 -24.73 0.76
N ALA A 67 -27.77 -23.87 1.47
CA ALA A 67 -27.86 -23.75 2.92
C ALA A 67 -29.27 -23.34 3.38
N CYS A 68 -29.96 -22.43 2.67
CA CYS A 68 -31.36 -22.08 2.93
C CYS A 68 -32.30 -23.30 2.83
N MET A 69 -32.12 -24.15 1.82
CA MET A 69 -32.93 -25.37 1.69
C MET A 69 -32.71 -26.32 2.88
N TRP A 70 -31.47 -26.47 3.33
CA TRP A 70 -31.14 -27.23 4.55
C TRP A 70 -31.70 -26.59 5.82
N CYS A 71 -31.69 -25.26 5.96
CA CYS A 71 -32.33 -24.52 7.06
C CYS A 71 -33.83 -24.80 7.15
N LEU A 72 -34.53 -24.69 6.03
CA LEU A 72 -35.98 -24.92 5.98
C LEU A 72 -36.33 -26.35 6.39
N LEU A 73 -35.52 -27.33 5.96
CA LEU A 73 -35.68 -28.73 6.34
C LEU A 73 -35.42 -28.95 7.84
N ALA A 74 -34.36 -28.35 8.39
CA ALA A 74 -34.08 -28.37 9.83
C ALA A 74 -35.21 -27.75 10.65
N GLY A 75 -35.75 -26.59 10.22
CA GLY A 75 -36.88 -25.93 10.89
C GLY A 75 -38.13 -26.82 10.94
N LEU A 76 -38.47 -27.45 9.81
CA LEU A 76 -39.61 -28.35 9.71
C LEU A 76 -39.47 -29.55 10.67
N TRP A 77 -38.32 -30.21 10.67
CA TRP A 77 -38.07 -31.38 11.53
C TRP A 77 -37.93 -31.04 13.00
N SER A 78 -37.39 -29.86 13.32
CA SER A 78 -37.35 -29.30 14.68
C SER A 78 -38.77 -29.07 15.22
N TYR A 79 -39.65 -28.50 14.40
CA TYR A 79 -41.04 -28.24 14.77
C TYR A 79 -41.85 -29.53 14.95
N TRP A 80 -41.69 -30.51 14.06
CA TRP A 80 -42.36 -31.81 14.19
C TRP A 80 -41.91 -32.57 15.42
N LEU A 81 -40.62 -32.56 15.73
CA LEU A 81 -40.09 -33.17 16.94
C LEU A 81 -40.71 -32.54 18.19
N ALA A 82 -40.78 -31.21 18.24
CA ALA A 82 -41.39 -30.47 19.33
C ALA A 82 -42.90 -30.75 19.46
N ASP A 83 -43.66 -30.75 18.36
CA ASP A 83 -45.11 -31.04 18.37
C ASP A 83 -45.40 -32.46 18.85
N SER A 84 -44.65 -33.44 18.32
CA SER A 84 -44.87 -34.85 18.62
C SER A 84 -44.54 -35.20 20.08
N LEU A 85 -43.43 -34.68 20.61
CA LEU A 85 -43.06 -34.86 22.03
C LEU A 85 -43.99 -34.11 22.98
N MET A 86 -44.39 -32.87 22.63
CA MET A 86 -45.35 -32.09 23.43
C MET A 86 -46.68 -32.83 23.59
N ARG A 87 -47.27 -33.33 22.50
CA ARG A 87 -48.53 -34.09 22.54
C ARG A 87 -48.41 -35.31 23.46
N ARG A 88 -47.29 -36.04 23.38
CA ARG A 88 -47.02 -37.18 24.25
C ARG A 88 -46.90 -36.77 25.71
N TRP A 89 -46.16 -35.70 26.01
CA TRP A 89 -46.00 -35.27 27.41
C TRP A 89 -47.30 -34.76 28.03
N ILE A 90 -48.16 -34.12 27.25
CA ILE A 90 -49.49 -33.70 27.72
C ILE A 90 -50.39 -34.90 28.00
N PHE A 91 -50.22 -36.00 27.27
CA PHE A 91 -50.98 -37.23 27.51
C PHE A 91 -50.56 -37.95 28.80
N TYR A 92 -49.25 -38.00 29.10
CA TYR A 92 -48.71 -38.77 30.22
C TYR A 92 -48.42 -37.97 31.49
N TYR A 93 -48.32 -36.64 31.41
CA TYR A 93 -47.91 -35.79 32.53
C TYR A 93 -48.85 -34.59 32.71
N LYS A 94 -48.80 -33.98 33.90
CA LYS A 94 -49.44 -32.68 34.14
C LYS A 94 -48.90 -31.65 33.14
N VAL A 95 -49.78 -30.75 32.68
CA VAL A 95 -49.45 -29.70 31.69
C VAL A 95 -48.22 -28.87 32.11
N THR A 96 -48.05 -28.59 33.40
CA THR A 96 -46.88 -27.88 33.94
C THR A 96 -45.57 -28.65 33.73
N SER A 97 -45.57 -29.98 33.92
CA SER A 97 -44.41 -30.84 33.68
C SER A 97 -44.09 -30.98 32.19
N ALA A 98 -45.12 -31.00 31.33
CA ALA A 98 -44.94 -30.98 29.88
C ALA A 98 -44.32 -29.67 29.39
N ILE A 99 -44.70 -28.53 29.98
CA ILE A 99 -44.12 -27.21 29.70
C ILE A 99 -42.62 -27.19 30.03
N ILE A 100 -42.21 -27.67 31.20
CA ILE A 100 -40.79 -27.70 31.60
C ILE A 100 -39.97 -28.53 30.60
N ARG A 101 -40.46 -29.71 30.21
CA ARG A 101 -39.77 -30.57 29.24
C ARG A 101 -39.69 -29.94 27.85
N LEU A 102 -40.72 -29.20 27.44
CA LEU A 102 -40.71 -28.47 26.18
C LEU A 102 -39.68 -27.33 26.22
N ILE A 103 -39.58 -26.59 27.31
CA ILE A 103 -38.53 -25.57 27.51
C ILE A 103 -37.13 -26.21 27.46
N SER A 104 -36.91 -27.32 28.16
CA SER A 104 -35.63 -28.03 28.13
C SER A 104 -35.27 -28.53 26.73
N LEU A 105 -36.25 -29.03 25.96
CA LEU A 105 -36.04 -29.46 24.58
C LEU A 105 -35.59 -28.29 23.69
N GLN A 106 -36.23 -27.11 23.82
CA GLN A 106 -35.80 -25.93 23.06
C GLN A 106 -34.41 -25.48 23.46
N ALA A 107 -34.08 -25.47 24.75
CA ALA A 107 -32.75 -25.10 25.23
C ALA A 107 -31.66 -26.03 24.65
N ILE A 108 -31.87 -27.35 24.69
CA ILE A 108 -30.93 -28.33 24.11
C ILE A 108 -30.78 -28.11 22.61
N ASN A 109 -31.89 -27.96 21.88
CA ASN A 109 -31.88 -27.82 20.44
C ASN A 109 -31.19 -26.51 19.99
N TRP A 110 -31.44 -25.40 20.69
CA TRP A 110 -30.81 -24.11 20.41
C TRP A 110 -29.31 -24.13 20.71
N VAL A 111 -28.90 -24.70 21.85
CA VAL A 111 -27.47 -24.81 22.21
C VAL A 111 -26.73 -25.73 21.24
N ALA A 112 -27.31 -26.88 20.88
CA ALA A 112 -26.70 -27.78 19.91
C ALA A 112 -26.56 -27.13 18.52
N THR A 113 -27.61 -26.45 18.05
CA THR A 113 -27.57 -25.70 16.78
C THR A 113 -26.51 -24.59 16.84
N SER A 114 -26.46 -23.83 17.94
CA SER A 114 -25.47 -22.76 18.12
C SER A 114 -24.04 -23.30 18.18
N TYR A 115 -23.82 -24.48 18.76
CA TYR A 115 -22.50 -25.13 18.81
C TYR A 115 -22.02 -25.56 17.43
N VAL A 116 -22.90 -26.17 16.62
CA VAL A 116 -22.55 -26.57 15.25
C VAL A 116 -22.26 -25.32 14.39
N VAL A 117 -23.07 -24.27 14.52
CA VAL A 117 -22.86 -22.99 13.83
C VAL A 117 -21.54 -22.33 14.25
N SER A 118 -21.18 -22.35 15.53
CA SER A 118 -19.93 -21.73 16.00
C SER A 118 -18.68 -22.54 15.64
N HIS A 119 -18.80 -23.87 15.49
CA HIS A 119 -17.67 -24.74 15.14
C HIS A 119 -17.22 -24.60 13.68
N TYR A 120 -18.18 -24.59 12.74
CA TYR A 120 -17.89 -24.51 11.31
C TYR A 120 -17.77 -23.06 10.79
N GLY A 121 -18.32 -22.09 11.54
CA GLY A 121 -18.25 -20.67 11.20
C GLY A 121 -19.15 -20.25 10.03
N PRO A 122 -19.25 -18.94 9.74
CA PRO A 122 -20.07 -18.42 8.64
C PRO A 122 -19.56 -18.84 7.26
N ASP A 123 -18.28 -19.23 7.18
CA ASP A 123 -17.60 -19.61 5.95
C ASP A 123 -18.00 -20.99 5.41
N GLN A 124 -18.80 -21.79 6.13
CA GLN A 124 -19.25 -23.13 5.67
C GLN A 124 -20.74 -23.35 5.93
N PRO A 125 -21.63 -22.59 5.26
CA PRO A 125 -23.06 -22.58 5.57
C PRO A 125 -23.75 -23.90 5.22
N VAL A 126 -23.36 -24.55 4.11
CA VAL A 126 -23.94 -25.84 3.68
C VAL A 126 -23.63 -26.95 4.69
N TRP A 127 -22.36 -27.13 5.06
CA TRP A 127 -21.93 -28.16 6.01
C TRP A 127 -22.63 -28.05 7.36
N THR A 128 -22.72 -26.83 7.89
CA THR A 128 -23.37 -26.52 9.15
C THR A 128 -24.81 -27.04 9.18
N TRP A 129 -25.61 -26.70 8.16
CA TRP A 129 -27.04 -27.03 8.15
C TRP A 129 -27.35 -28.44 7.68
N VAL A 130 -26.45 -29.09 6.95
CA VAL A 130 -26.48 -30.55 6.71
C VAL A 130 -26.38 -31.29 8.04
N ILE A 131 -25.42 -30.94 8.91
CA ILE A 131 -25.20 -31.62 10.19
C ILE A 131 -26.39 -31.45 11.14
N VAL A 132 -26.92 -30.22 11.24
CA VAL A 132 -28.12 -29.92 12.04
C VAL A 132 -29.32 -30.74 11.53
N SER A 133 -29.54 -30.76 10.21
CA SER A 133 -30.64 -31.51 9.59
C SER A 133 -30.52 -33.02 9.79
N CYS A 134 -29.33 -33.59 9.59
CA CYS A 134 -29.08 -35.02 9.81
C CYS A 134 -29.32 -35.42 11.27
N THR A 135 -28.90 -34.59 12.21
CA THR A 135 -29.12 -34.82 13.65
C THR A 135 -30.62 -34.82 13.98
N LEU A 136 -31.38 -33.86 13.44
CA LEU A 136 -32.83 -33.77 13.62
C LEU A 136 -33.58 -34.91 12.90
N ALA A 137 -33.11 -35.36 11.73
CA ALA A 137 -33.64 -36.53 11.03
C ALA A 137 -33.52 -37.78 11.91
N ILE A 138 -32.32 -38.02 12.46
CA ILE A 138 -32.07 -39.15 13.37
C ILE A 138 -32.97 -39.05 14.60
N ALA A 139 -33.08 -37.86 15.22
CA ALA A 139 -33.95 -37.65 16.38
C ALA A 139 -35.43 -37.98 16.08
N ASN A 140 -35.95 -37.56 14.92
CA ASN A 140 -37.31 -37.86 14.49
C ASN A 140 -37.51 -39.36 14.16
N ILE A 141 -36.53 -40.02 13.53
CA ILE A 141 -36.57 -41.47 13.28
C ILE A 141 -36.63 -42.24 14.61
N ILE A 142 -35.73 -41.92 15.54
CA ILE A 142 -35.72 -42.52 16.89
C ILE A 142 -37.08 -42.31 17.54
N GLN A 143 -37.61 -41.09 17.50
CA GLN A 143 -38.89 -40.76 18.12
C GLN A 143 -40.07 -41.58 17.57
N TRP A 144 -40.14 -41.78 16.25
CA TRP A 144 -41.17 -42.60 15.60
C TRP A 144 -40.99 -44.10 15.84
N LEU A 145 -39.75 -44.60 15.89
CA LEU A 145 -39.48 -46.00 16.20
C LEU A 145 -39.89 -46.36 17.64
N PHE A 146 -39.57 -45.50 18.61
CA PHE A 146 -39.96 -45.70 20.02
C PHE A 146 -41.47 -45.50 20.26
N LEU A 147 -42.14 -44.65 19.49
CA LEU A 147 -43.62 -44.49 19.54
C LEU A 147 -44.38 -45.77 19.12
N SER A 148 -43.78 -46.61 18.26
CA SER A 148 -44.44 -47.85 17.80
C SER A 148 -44.45 -48.99 18.83
N THR A 149 -43.79 -48.81 19.99
CA THR A 149 -43.59 -49.89 20.99
C THR A 149 -44.52 -49.83 22.20
N GLY A 150 -45.41 -48.82 22.28
CA GLY A 150 -46.32 -48.62 23.41
C GLY A 150 -47.74 -49.18 23.18
N HIS A 151 -47.95 -50.43 23.57
CA HIS A 151 -49.22 -51.11 23.90
C HIS A 151 -50.43 -50.95 22.95
N HIS A 152 -50.60 -51.90 22.03
CA HIS A 152 -51.77 -52.80 21.98
C HIS A 152 -51.45 -54.00 21.05
N HIS A 153 -51.98 -55.18 21.42
CA HIS A 153 -51.91 -56.42 20.64
C HIS A 153 -52.56 -56.24 19.26
N GLU A 154 -51.76 -56.16 18.19
CA GLU A 154 -52.12 -56.64 16.85
C GLU A 154 -50.86 -56.72 15.96
N PRO A 155 -50.54 -57.86 15.32
CA PRO A 155 -49.29 -58.05 14.61
C PRO A 155 -49.33 -57.53 13.16
N ALA A 156 -48.14 -57.23 12.63
CA ALA A 156 -47.77 -56.99 11.23
C ALA A 156 -48.11 -55.64 10.56
N ASN A 157 -49.27 -55.01 10.79
CA ASN A 157 -49.64 -53.80 10.01
C ASN A 157 -49.11 -52.45 10.55
N GLY A 158 -48.78 -52.33 11.84
CA GLY A 158 -48.33 -51.07 12.45
C GLY A 158 -46.86 -50.67 12.17
N ARG A 159 -45.98 -51.65 11.86
CA ARG A 159 -44.58 -51.37 11.49
C ARG A 159 -44.45 -50.84 10.06
N SER A 160 -45.33 -51.29 9.18
CA SER A 160 -45.42 -50.86 7.77
C SER A 160 -45.86 -49.40 7.66
N THR A 161 -46.78 -48.93 8.50
CA THR A 161 -47.20 -47.52 8.52
C THR A 161 -46.12 -46.58 9.04
N VAL A 162 -45.39 -46.95 10.11
CA VAL A 162 -44.27 -46.15 10.63
C VAL A 162 -43.15 -46.01 9.61
N TRP A 163 -42.77 -47.10 8.94
CA TRP A 163 -41.76 -47.06 7.88
C TRP A 163 -42.21 -46.23 6.67
N LYS A 164 -43.48 -46.30 6.28
CA LYS A 164 -44.05 -45.43 5.22
C LYS A 164 -43.96 -43.96 5.59
N ASP A 165 -44.22 -43.61 6.84
CA ASP A 165 -44.09 -42.23 7.32
C ASP A 165 -42.62 -41.77 7.34
N ILE A 166 -41.69 -42.59 7.86
CA ILE A 166 -40.23 -42.29 7.83
C ILE A 166 -39.76 -42.02 6.40
N ILE A 167 -40.14 -42.90 5.45
CA ILE A 167 -39.77 -42.74 4.04
C ILE A 167 -40.32 -41.43 3.50
N LYS A 168 -41.61 -41.16 3.71
CA LYS A 168 -42.30 -40.01 3.13
C LYS A 168 -41.83 -38.67 3.67
N PHE A 169 -41.59 -38.59 4.98
CA PHE A 169 -41.40 -37.32 5.69
C PHE A 169 -39.95 -37.02 6.04
N ILE A 170 -39.07 -38.03 6.01
CA ILE A 170 -37.64 -37.86 6.34
C ILE A 170 -36.77 -38.22 5.12
N LEU A 171 -36.86 -39.44 4.59
CA LEU A 171 -35.92 -39.89 3.54
C LEU A 171 -36.13 -39.21 2.19
N ILE A 172 -37.38 -39.01 1.74
CA ILE A 172 -37.67 -38.33 0.46
C ILE A 172 -37.17 -36.87 0.49
N PRO A 173 -37.54 -36.02 1.47
CA PRO A 173 -37.03 -34.65 1.55
C PRO A 173 -35.49 -34.58 1.65
N LEU A 174 -34.88 -35.46 2.46
CA LEU A 174 -33.42 -35.54 2.59
C LEU A 174 -32.75 -35.82 1.23
N SER A 175 -33.27 -36.79 0.48
CA SER A 175 -32.73 -37.19 -0.82
C SER A 175 -32.82 -36.07 -1.86
N ILE A 176 -33.94 -35.34 -1.87
CA ILE A 176 -34.15 -34.20 -2.79
C ILE A 176 -33.12 -33.10 -2.53
N VAL A 177 -32.97 -32.67 -1.27
CA VAL A 177 -32.04 -31.58 -0.94
C VAL A 177 -30.58 -32.01 -1.16
N SER A 178 -30.22 -33.27 -0.88
CA SER A 178 -28.90 -33.81 -1.20
C SER A 178 -28.61 -33.85 -2.71
N PHE A 179 -29.58 -34.23 -3.54
CA PHE A 179 -29.42 -34.21 -5.00
C PHE A 179 -29.21 -32.79 -5.53
N LEU A 180 -29.99 -31.83 -5.06
CA LEU A 180 -29.82 -30.41 -5.41
C LEU A 180 -28.45 -29.87 -4.95
N THR A 181 -27.99 -30.32 -3.79
CA THR A 181 -26.64 -29.98 -3.29
C THR A 181 -25.55 -30.48 -4.24
N MET A 182 -25.64 -31.74 -4.69
CA MET A 182 -24.69 -32.32 -5.65
C MET A 182 -24.66 -31.57 -6.98
N VAL A 183 -25.83 -31.23 -7.54
CA VAL A 183 -25.93 -30.48 -8.81
C VAL A 183 -25.30 -29.09 -8.67
N GLY A 184 -25.57 -28.38 -7.56
CA GLY A 184 -24.98 -27.06 -7.32
C GLY A 184 -23.46 -27.09 -7.18
N LEU A 185 -22.90 -28.10 -6.49
CA LEU A 185 -21.45 -28.26 -6.36
C LEU A 185 -20.76 -28.56 -7.71
N LEU A 186 -21.41 -29.33 -8.60
CA LEU A 186 -20.87 -29.60 -9.95
C LEU A 186 -20.85 -28.34 -10.84
N GLU A 187 -21.87 -27.49 -10.75
CA GLU A 187 -21.92 -26.20 -11.47
C GLU A 187 -20.83 -25.23 -10.97
N GLN A 188 -20.60 -25.23 -9.66
CA GLN A 188 -19.54 -24.44 -9.03
C GLN A 188 -18.14 -24.91 -9.46
N GLU A 189 -17.90 -26.22 -9.51
CA GLU A 189 -16.64 -26.78 -10.01
C GLU A 189 -16.39 -26.42 -11.48
N ALA A 190 -17.43 -26.45 -12.33
CA ALA A 190 -17.34 -26.06 -13.73
C ALA A 190 -16.98 -24.58 -13.91
N THR A 191 -17.49 -23.72 -13.03
CA THR A 191 -17.25 -22.26 -13.08
C THR A 191 -15.85 -21.89 -12.60
N LEU A 192 -15.32 -22.57 -11.59
CA LEU A 192 -14.00 -22.30 -11.00
C LEU A 192 -12.81 -22.74 -11.88
N ARG A 193 -13.00 -23.69 -12.81
CA ARG A 193 -11.93 -24.15 -13.72
C ARG A 193 -11.63 -23.20 -14.89
N PHE A 194 -12.36 -22.08 -15.03
CA PHE A 194 -12.23 -21.16 -16.16
C PHE A 194 -11.07 -20.14 -16.13
N PRO A 195 -10.67 -19.56 -14.98
CA PRO A 195 -9.62 -18.53 -14.94
C PRO A 195 -8.21 -19.07 -15.22
N ASP A 196 -7.92 -20.33 -14.85
CA ASP A 196 -6.56 -20.88 -14.82
C ASP A 196 -5.97 -21.19 -16.22
N ARG A 197 -6.80 -21.20 -17.26
CA ARG A 197 -6.35 -21.44 -18.65
C ARG A 197 -6.03 -20.18 -19.45
N PHE A 198 -6.28 -18.98 -18.92
CA PHE A 198 -6.01 -17.73 -19.66
C PHE A 198 -4.64 -17.11 -19.35
N SER A 199 -3.97 -17.53 -18.27
CA SER A 199 -2.66 -17.00 -17.89
C SER A 199 -1.50 -17.49 -18.78
N GLN A 200 -1.69 -18.50 -19.66
CA GLN A 200 -0.59 -19.09 -20.42
C GLN A 200 -0.76 -19.29 -21.95
N GLY A 201 -1.84 -18.85 -22.62
CA GLY A 201 -1.78 -18.70 -24.08
C GLY A 201 -3.10 -18.79 -24.87
N GLY A 202 -3.26 -17.92 -25.87
CA GLY A 202 -4.15 -18.20 -27.00
C GLY A 202 -4.82 -17.03 -27.74
N TYR A 203 -4.88 -15.81 -27.19
CA TYR A 203 -5.50 -14.66 -27.87
C TYR A 203 -4.64 -13.40 -27.70
N ARG A 204 -3.72 -13.16 -28.63
CA ARG A 204 -2.93 -11.93 -28.72
C ARG A 204 -3.25 -11.25 -30.05
N LEU A 205 -4.05 -10.18 -30.03
CA LEU A 205 -4.16 -9.27 -31.17
C LEU A 205 -2.88 -8.42 -31.26
N SER A 206 -2.62 -7.79 -32.41
CA SER A 206 -1.42 -6.96 -32.60
C SER A 206 -1.40 -5.81 -31.59
N THR A 207 -0.42 -5.80 -30.68
CA THR A 207 -0.29 -4.75 -29.64
C THR A 207 0.62 -3.60 -30.06
N ASN A 208 1.26 -3.69 -31.23
CA ASN A 208 2.24 -2.71 -31.67
C ASN A 208 1.58 -1.62 -32.53
N LEU A 209 1.75 -0.36 -32.15
CA LEU A 209 1.61 0.75 -33.09
C LEU A 209 2.71 0.58 -34.16
N THR A 210 2.32 0.63 -35.42
CA THR A 210 3.22 0.55 -36.56
C THR A 210 3.84 1.92 -36.85
N LEU A 211 4.97 1.96 -37.57
CA LEU A 211 5.61 3.21 -38.01
C LEU A 211 4.69 4.09 -38.88
N ASP A 212 3.62 3.54 -39.43
CA ASP A 212 2.64 4.25 -40.25
C ASP A 212 1.60 5.02 -39.40
N ASP A 213 1.45 4.71 -38.11
CA ASP A 213 0.45 5.35 -37.24
C ASP A 213 0.85 6.78 -36.81
N PHE A 214 2.15 7.10 -36.84
CA PHE A 214 2.66 8.43 -36.55
C PHE A 214 3.68 8.87 -37.59
N ARG A 215 3.52 10.09 -38.12
CA ARG A 215 4.60 10.75 -38.85
C ARG A 215 5.68 11.17 -37.84
N SER A 216 6.86 10.56 -37.94
CA SER A 216 7.96 10.76 -36.99
C SER A 216 8.38 12.22 -36.84
N THR A 217 8.24 13.03 -37.90
CA THR A 217 8.58 14.46 -37.98
C THR A 217 7.53 15.41 -37.40
N SER A 218 6.32 14.94 -37.06
CA SER A 218 5.26 15.82 -36.57
C SER A 218 5.64 16.49 -35.24
N ARG A 219 5.39 17.80 -35.15
CA ARG A 219 5.64 18.61 -33.95
C ARG A 219 4.78 18.18 -32.75
N VAL A 220 3.50 17.83 -32.98
CA VAL A 220 2.59 17.32 -31.95
C VAL A 220 2.11 15.92 -32.34
N LYS A 221 2.16 14.99 -31.39
CA LYS A 221 1.71 13.59 -31.56
C LYS A 221 0.59 13.29 -30.58
N VAL A 222 -0.54 12.81 -31.07
CA VAL A 222 -1.73 12.54 -30.26
C VAL A 222 -2.14 11.08 -30.39
N LEU A 223 -2.26 10.37 -29.26
CA LEU A 223 -2.77 9.01 -29.22
C LEU A 223 -4.19 9.00 -28.65
N MET A 224 -5.16 8.63 -29.47
CA MET A 224 -6.55 8.51 -29.06
C MET A 224 -6.87 7.05 -28.69
N ILE A 225 -7.48 6.85 -27.53
CA ILE A 225 -8.02 5.54 -27.11
C ILE A 225 -9.54 5.63 -27.01
N VAL A 226 -10.22 4.65 -27.58
CA VAL A 226 -11.68 4.54 -27.58
C VAL A 226 -12.09 3.29 -26.84
N LEU A 227 -12.72 3.41 -25.67
CA LEU A 227 -13.13 2.24 -24.89
C LEU A 227 -14.36 1.59 -25.51
N THR A 228 -14.32 0.25 -25.66
CA THR A 228 -15.43 -0.53 -26.22
C THR A 228 -15.48 -1.94 -25.64
N SER A 229 -16.60 -2.64 -25.72
CA SER A 229 -16.80 -3.92 -25.01
C SER A 229 -17.00 -5.16 -25.90
N TRP A 230 -16.89 -6.34 -25.29
CA TRP A 230 -17.28 -7.65 -25.86
C TRP A 230 -18.82 -7.79 -25.90
N THR A 231 -19.48 -6.93 -26.66
CA THR A 231 -20.94 -6.93 -26.84
C THR A 231 -21.30 -6.72 -28.31
N GLU A 232 -22.47 -7.21 -28.73
CA GLU A 232 -22.98 -6.96 -30.09
C GLU A 232 -23.17 -5.47 -30.36
N SER A 233 -23.62 -4.71 -29.36
CA SER A 233 -23.70 -3.26 -29.46
C SER A 233 -22.32 -2.63 -29.65
N GLY A 234 -21.28 -3.11 -28.94
CA GLY A 234 -19.90 -2.66 -29.10
C GLY A 234 -19.40 -2.75 -30.55
N PHE A 235 -19.66 -3.85 -31.26
CA PHE A 235 -19.33 -3.96 -32.69
C PHE A 235 -19.99 -2.87 -33.54
N ARG A 236 -21.29 -2.65 -33.33
CA ARG A 236 -22.03 -1.61 -34.07
C ARG A 236 -21.52 -0.21 -33.73
N LYS A 237 -21.22 0.05 -32.46
CA LYS A 237 -20.68 1.32 -31.98
C LYS A 237 -19.31 1.62 -32.59
N ARG A 238 -18.39 0.65 -32.61
CA ARG A 238 -17.09 0.77 -33.32
C ARG A 238 -17.27 1.10 -34.80
N GLN A 239 -18.16 0.39 -35.49
CA GLN A 239 -18.44 0.67 -36.90
C GLN A 239 -19.02 2.08 -37.11
N MET A 240 -19.97 2.50 -36.28
CA MET A 240 -20.52 3.85 -36.32
C MET A 240 -19.47 4.92 -36.04
N PHE A 241 -18.55 4.69 -35.10
CA PHE A 241 -17.44 5.58 -34.79
C PHE A 241 -16.47 5.71 -35.98
N ARG A 242 -16.12 4.58 -36.63
CA ARG A 242 -15.31 4.56 -37.87
C ARG A 242 -15.96 5.36 -38.99
N GLU A 243 -17.28 5.28 -39.12
CA GLU A 243 -18.04 5.98 -40.16
C GLU A 243 -18.28 7.47 -39.89
N SER A 244 -17.98 7.95 -38.68
CA SER A 244 -18.26 9.32 -38.20
C SER A 244 -17.02 10.00 -37.60
N SER A 245 -16.80 9.93 -36.29
CA SER A 245 -15.73 10.66 -35.59
C SER A 245 -14.33 10.32 -36.07
N ALA A 246 -14.06 9.07 -36.44
CA ALA A 246 -12.76 8.70 -37.01
C ALA A 246 -12.46 9.42 -38.33
N LYS A 247 -13.49 9.77 -39.12
CA LYS A 247 -13.32 10.54 -40.37
C LYS A 247 -13.03 12.02 -40.15
N LEU A 248 -13.18 12.53 -38.93
CA LEU A 248 -12.80 13.89 -38.54
C LEU A 248 -11.37 13.97 -38.03
N ILE A 249 -10.65 12.85 -37.94
CA ILE A 249 -9.22 12.86 -37.61
C ILE A 249 -8.47 13.48 -38.80
N PRO A 250 -7.69 14.56 -38.60
CA PRO A 250 -6.99 15.20 -39.70
C PRO A 250 -5.88 14.30 -40.25
N SER A 251 -5.60 14.42 -41.54
CA SER A 251 -4.45 13.75 -42.16
C SER A 251 -3.13 14.17 -41.50
N HIS A 252 -2.20 13.23 -41.38
CA HIS A 252 -0.90 13.51 -40.77
C HIS A 252 -0.16 14.65 -41.48
N SER A 253 0.37 15.59 -40.72
CA SER A 253 1.13 16.75 -41.20
C SER A 253 2.41 16.96 -40.37
N ASP A 254 3.29 17.86 -40.80
CA ASP A 254 4.46 18.24 -39.97
C ASP A 254 4.07 18.98 -38.68
N ARG A 255 2.84 19.50 -38.61
CA ARG A 255 2.31 20.14 -37.41
C ARG A 255 1.76 19.13 -36.41
N ILE A 256 0.88 18.24 -36.86
CA ILE A 256 0.22 17.27 -35.99
C ILE A 256 0.04 15.91 -36.66
N SER A 257 0.17 14.85 -35.86
CA SER A 257 -0.22 13.48 -36.21
C SER A 257 -1.10 12.90 -35.11
N VAL A 258 -2.18 12.22 -35.50
CA VAL A 258 -3.15 11.61 -34.58
C VAL A 258 -3.33 10.14 -34.96
N ALA A 259 -3.11 9.24 -34.02
CA ALA A 259 -3.41 7.81 -34.15
C ALA A 259 -4.56 7.45 -33.21
N TYR A 260 -5.37 6.45 -33.54
CA TYR A 260 -6.40 5.95 -32.62
C TYR A 260 -6.43 4.42 -32.53
N ARG A 261 -6.87 3.89 -31.38
CA ARG A 261 -7.16 2.47 -31.15
C ARG A 261 -8.41 2.26 -30.30
N PHE A 262 -9.17 1.24 -30.64
CA PHE A 262 -10.25 0.71 -29.81
C PHE A 262 -9.69 -0.22 -28.75
N VAL A 263 -9.90 0.11 -27.47
CA VAL A 263 -9.41 -0.66 -26.34
C VAL A 263 -10.50 -1.56 -25.78
N ILE A 264 -10.20 -2.86 -25.73
CA ILE A 264 -11.08 -3.91 -25.23
C ILE A 264 -10.38 -4.66 -24.10
N GLY A 265 -11.09 -5.05 -23.05
CA GLY A 265 -10.53 -5.97 -22.04
C GLY A 265 -10.45 -7.42 -22.55
N SER A 266 -10.03 -8.31 -21.69
CA SER A 266 -10.16 -9.76 -21.84
C SER A 266 -11.63 -10.18 -21.76
N PRO A 267 -12.04 -11.26 -22.45
CA PRO A 267 -13.44 -11.67 -22.50
C PRO A 267 -13.96 -11.98 -21.08
N PRO A 268 -15.09 -11.39 -20.66
CA PRO A 268 -15.53 -11.47 -19.25
C PRO A 268 -16.05 -12.86 -18.88
N THR A 269 -16.43 -13.67 -19.87
CA THR A 269 -16.76 -15.09 -19.68
C THR A 269 -16.35 -15.91 -20.89
N ALA A 270 -16.18 -17.21 -20.65
CA ALA A 270 -15.95 -18.19 -21.70
C ALA A 270 -17.03 -18.25 -22.77
N LYS A 271 -18.28 -18.09 -22.34
CA LYS A 271 -19.45 -18.11 -23.21
C LYS A 271 -19.40 -16.91 -24.17
N LYS A 272 -19.09 -15.71 -23.66
CA LYS A 272 -18.88 -14.52 -24.51
C LYS A 272 -17.70 -14.72 -25.46
N ARG A 273 -16.58 -15.29 -25.00
CA ARG A 273 -15.44 -15.61 -25.87
C ARG A 273 -15.82 -16.52 -27.02
N LYS A 274 -16.53 -17.63 -26.74
CA LYS A 274 -16.96 -18.59 -27.76
C LYS A 274 -17.96 -17.96 -28.73
N ALA A 275 -18.84 -17.09 -28.24
CA ALA A 275 -19.88 -16.45 -29.05
C ALA A 275 -19.33 -15.33 -29.96
N LEU A 276 -18.38 -14.53 -29.48
CA LEU A 276 -17.96 -13.28 -30.13
C LEU A 276 -16.49 -13.26 -30.56
N GLY A 277 -15.66 -14.21 -30.13
CA GLY A 277 -14.21 -14.22 -30.39
C GLY A 277 -13.88 -14.19 -31.88
N GLU A 278 -14.39 -15.14 -32.66
CA GLU A 278 -14.10 -15.21 -34.11
C GLU A 278 -14.52 -13.94 -34.86
N ARG A 279 -15.61 -13.28 -34.43
CA ARG A 279 -16.04 -11.99 -35.02
C ARG A 279 -15.08 -10.86 -34.68
N LEU A 280 -14.58 -10.79 -33.44
CA LEU A 280 -13.56 -9.81 -33.05
C LEU A 280 -12.25 -10.03 -33.81
N LYS A 281 -11.88 -11.29 -34.05
CA LYS A 281 -10.67 -11.61 -34.81
C LYS A 281 -10.80 -11.20 -36.27
N ALA A 282 -11.94 -11.50 -36.91
CA ALA A 282 -12.20 -11.07 -38.28
C ALA A 282 -12.24 -9.53 -38.40
N GLU A 283 -12.77 -8.83 -37.39
CA GLU A 283 -12.75 -7.37 -37.34
C GLU A 283 -11.32 -6.83 -37.21
N ASP A 284 -10.49 -7.41 -36.34
CA ASP A 284 -9.08 -7.02 -36.19
C ASP A 284 -8.30 -7.22 -37.49
N GLU A 285 -8.50 -8.37 -38.15
CA GLU A 285 -7.87 -8.67 -39.44
C GLU A 285 -8.28 -7.67 -40.54
N GLN A 286 -9.49 -7.10 -40.46
CA GLN A 286 -10.00 -6.16 -41.44
C GLN A 286 -9.55 -4.71 -41.18
N TYR A 287 -9.56 -4.26 -39.92
CA TYR A 287 -9.37 -2.84 -39.58
C TYR A 287 -8.05 -2.54 -38.86
N ASN A 288 -7.45 -3.54 -38.20
CA ASN A 288 -6.19 -3.43 -37.44
C ASN A 288 -6.15 -2.23 -36.45
N ASP A 289 -7.31 -1.92 -35.86
CA ASP A 289 -7.50 -0.79 -34.97
C ASP A 289 -7.92 -1.21 -33.55
N LEU A 290 -7.89 -2.51 -33.24
CA LEU A 290 -8.23 -3.05 -31.92
C LEU A 290 -6.98 -3.30 -31.06
N VAL A 291 -7.11 -3.11 -29.75
CA VAL A 291 -6.12 -3.55 -28.76
C VAL A 291 -6.83 -4.23 -27.59
N ILE A 292 -6.34 -5.42 -27.22
CA ILE A 292 -6.79 -6.12 -26.02
C ILE A 292 -5.80 -5.87 -24.87
N VAL A 293 -6.31 -5.34 -23.77
CA VAL A 293 -5.56 -5.12 -22.53
C VAL A 293 -5.85 -6.23 -21.51
N PRO A 294 -4.91 -6.55 -20.61
CA PRO A 294 -5.04 -7.63 -19.63
C PRO A 294 -5.93 -7.24 -18.43
N ALA A 295 -7.18 -6.81 -18.70
CA ALA A 295 -8.19 -6.49 -17.70
C ALA A 295 -9.53 -7.10 -18.10
N ASP A 296 -10.32 -7.61 -17.16
CA ASP A 296 -11.65 -8.16 -17.43
C ASP A 296 -12.59 -7.10 -18.05
N ASP A 297 -13.29 -7.43 -19.14
CA ASP A 297 -14.18 -6.51 -19.85
C ASP A 297 -15.62 -6.48 -19.29
N SER A 298 -15.73 -6.50 -17.97
CA SER A 298 -16.97 -6.22 -17.23
C SER A 298 -17.02 -4.76 -16.80
N TYR A 299 -18.24 -4.23 -16.64
CA TYR A 299 -18.44 -2.84 -16.20
C TYR A 299 -17.81 -2.58 -14.82
N GLU A 300 -17.84 -3.57 -13.92
CA GLU A 300 -17.23 -3.49 -12.58
C GLU A 300 -15.70 -3.30 -12.60
N LYS A 301 -15.04 -3.70 -13.69
CA LYS A 301 -13.59 -3.61 -13.86
C LYS A 301 -13.17 -2.55 -14.88
N LEU A 302 -14.06 -1.62 -15.22
CA LEU A 302 -13.79 -0.58 -16.20
C LEU A 302 -12.55 0.27 -15.85
N SER A 303 -12.38 0.65 -14.59
CA SER A 303 -11.20 1.41 -14.13
C SER A 303 -9.89 0.63 -14.26
N HIS A 304 -9.92 -0.69 -14.08
CA HIS A 304 -8.75 -1.54 -14.33
C HIS A 304 -8.40 -1.60 -15.81
N LYS A 305 -9.41 -1.69 -16.68
CA LYS A 305 -9.23 -1.64 -18.13
C LYS A 305 -8.62 -0.31 -18.58
N VAL A 306 -9.06 0.81 -18.03
CA VAL A 306 -8.46 2.13 -18.32
C VAL A 306 -7.03 2.23 -17.83
N TYR A 307 -6.73 1.71 -16.65
CA TYR A 307 -5.35 1.67 -16.15
C TYR A 307 -4.43 0.85 -17.05
N GLU A 308 -4.85 -0.35 -17.47
CA GLU A 308 -4.05 -1.17 -18.39
C GLU A 308 -3.96 -0.53 -19.79
N ALA A 309 -4.97 0.22 -20.22
CA ALA A 309 -4.90 1.05 -21.42
C ALA A 309 -3.83 2.14 -21.28
N PHE A 310 -3.78 2.85 -20.15
CA PHE A 310 -2.76 3.86 -19.87
C PHE A 310 -1.35 3.26 -19.82
N LYS A 311 -1.21 2.08 -19.23
CA LYS A 311 0.05 1.34 -19.21
C LYS A 311 0.51 0.96 -20.61
N TRP A 312 -0.41 0.51 -21.46
CA TRP A 312 -0.15 0.24 -22.86
C TRP A 312 0.24 1.52 -23.62
N THR A 313 -0.51 2.62 -23.48
CA THR A 313 -0.17 3.89 -24.15
C THR A 313 1.19 4.42 -23.72
N ASN A 314 1.56 4.31 -22.44
CA ASN A 314 2.85 4.80 -21.91
C ASN A 314 4.08 4.18 -22.59
N GLY A 315 3.93 3.03 -23.26
CA GLY A 315 4.98 2.42 -24.08
C GLY A 315 5.35 3.20 -25.35
N PHE A 316 4.56 4.20 -25.73
CA PHE A 316 4.75 4.97 -26.97
C PHE A 316 5.19 6.42 -26.72
N VAL A 317 5.69 7.04 -27.80
CA VAL A 317 6.13 8.44 -27.81
C VAL A 317 5.04 9.31 -28.42
N PHE A 318 4.34 10.05 -27.58
CA PHE A 318 3.28 11.00 -27.94
C PHE A 318 3.32 12.21 -26.97
N ASP A 319 2.60 13.28 -27.28
CA ASP A 319 2.49 14.48 -26.42
C ASP A 319 1.20 14.43 -25.59
N TYR A 320 0.07 14.10 -26.23
CA TYR A 320 -1.24 14.03 -25.61
C TYR A 320 -1.94 12.71 -25.88
N MET A 321 -2.62 12.18 -24.86
CA MET A 321 -3.56 11.07 -24.98
C MET A 321 -4.98 11.61 -24.88
N VAL A 322 -5.85 11.20 -25.80
CA VAL A 322 -7.28 11.54 -25.80
C VAL A 322 -8.06 10.27 -25.51
N LYS A 323 -8.80 10.22 -24.41
CA LYS A 323 -9.69 9.09 -24.10
C LYS A 323 -11.14 9.46 -24.39
N THR A 324 -11.86 8.58 -25.07
CA THR A 324 -13.32 8.64 -25.20
C THR A 324 -13.92 7.23 -25.20
N ASP A 325 -15.25 7.14 -25.29
CA ASP A 325 -16.01 5.89 -25.36
C ASP A 325 -16.57 5.66 -26.77
N ASP A 326 -16.97 4.42 -27.09
CA ASP A 326 -17.43 4.04 -28.44
C ASP A 326 -18.81 4.59 -28.83
N ASP A 327 -19.56 5.16 -27.89
CA ASP A 327 -20.81 5.88 -28.08
C ASP A 327 -20.67 7.41 -28.00
N MET A 328 -19.46 7.92 -28.21
CA MET A 328 -19.20 9.35 -28.24
C MET A 328 -18.92 9.85 -29.66
N PHE A 329 -19.64 10.88 -30.10
CA PHE A 329 -19.24 11.66 -31.27
C PHE A 329 -18.24 12.73 -30.85
N VAL A 330 -17.01 12.69 -31.37
CA VAL A 330 -15.94 13.64 -31.07
C VAL A 330 -15.54 14.45 -32.30
N ARG A 331 -15.48 15.78 -32.17
CA ARG A 331 -14.94 16.73 -33.16
C ARG A 331 -13.41 16.75 -33.14
N MET A 332 -12.80 15.64 -33.56
CA MET A 332 -11.34 15.50 -33.56
C MET A 332 -10.63 16.51 -34.47
N ASP A 333 -11.33 17.07 -35.46
CA ASP A 333 -10.85 18.18 -36.29
C ASP A 333 -10.61 19.46 -35.46
N VAL A 334 -11.47 19.72 -34.48
CA VAL A 334 -11.35 20.85 -33.55
C VAL A 334 -10.32 20.54 -32.46
N VAL A 335 -10.42 19.37 -31.82
CA VAL A 335 -9.49 18.96 -30.76
C VAL A 335 -8.05 18.93 -31.25
N ALA A 336 -7.80 18.35 -32.43
CA ALA A 336 -6.47 18.31 -33.03
C ALA A 336 -5.90 19.71 -33.31
N LYS A 337 -6.74 20.63 -33.82
CA LYS A 337 -6.32 22.01 -34.06
C LYS A 337 -5.93 22.72 -32.75
N GLU A 338 -6.72 22.55 -31.69
CA GLU A 338 -6.42 23.13 -30.37
C GLU A 338 -5.12 22.56 -29.78
N LEU A 339 -4.84 21.26 -29.96
CA LEU A 339 -3.60 20.64 -29.48
C LEU A 339 -2.38 21.05 -30.29
N ASP A 340 -2.51 21.28 -31.60
CA ASP A 340 -1.46 21.87 -32.44
C ASP A 340 -1.13 23.31 -31.98
N GLU A 341 -2.17 24.12 -31.71
CA GLU A 341 -2.00 25.49 -31.18
C GLU A 341 -1.36 25.50 -29.79
N LEU A 342 -1.71 24.54 -28.93
CA LEU A 342 -1.11 24.37 -27.60
C LEU A 342 0.38 23.98 -27.67
N GLY A 343 0.76 23.21 -28.70
CA GLY A 343 2.12 22.74 -28.93
C GLY A 343 2.55 21.56 -28.05
N PRO A 344 3.75 21.02 -28.27
CA PRO A 344 4.28 19.90 -27.49
C PRO A 344 4.75 20.38 -26.10
N MET A 345 4.94 19.45 -25.15
CA MET A 345 5.53 19.68 -23.82
C MET A 345 4.69 20.40 -22.76
N ARG A 346 3.36 20.56 -22.93
CA ARG A 346 2.52 21.01 -21.81
C ARG A 346 2.48 19.91 -20.73
N LYS A 347 3.09 20.19 -19.59
CA LYS A 347 3.15 19.28 -18.43
C LYS A 347 1.88 19.36 -17.60
N TYR A 348 1.54 18.24 -16.96
CA TYR A 348 0.39 18.11 -16.07
C TYR A 348 -0.93 18.59 -16.69
N TYR A 349 -1.09 18.40 -18.00
CA TYR A 349 -2.26 18.87 -18.73
C TYR A 349 -3.38 17.84 -18.62
N TRP A 350 -4.45 18.19 -17.91
CA TRP A 350 -5.66 17.40 -17.81
C TRP A 350 -6.85 18.27 -18.16
N ARG A 351 -7.57 17.95 -19.24
CA ARG A 351 -8.75 18.71 -19.68
C ARG A 351 -9.94 17.79 -19.91
N GLY A 352 -11.11 18.19 -19.46
CA GLY A 352 -12.36 17.44 -19.62
C GLY A 352 -13.54 18.14 -18.96
N LEU A 353 -14.73 17.54 -18.99
CA LEU A 353 -15.87 18.07 -18.26
C LEU A 353 -15.69 17.83 -16.75
N GLY A 354 -15.21 18.85 -16.04
CA GLY A 354 -14.88 18.79 -14.62
C GLY A 354 -16.08 18.73 -13.67
N TYR A 355 -15.97 17.91 -12.63
CA TYR A 355 -16.88 17.77 -11.48
C TYR A 355 -16.13 18.05 -10.19
N TRP A 356 -16.72 18.87 -9.32
CA TRP A 356 -16.13 19.32 -8.07
C TRP A 356 -17.11 19.23 -6.91
N ASN A 357 -16.60 18.94 -5.72
CA ASN A 357 -17.38 18.86 -4.48
C ASN A 357 -18.59 17.91 -4.59
N ILE A 358 -18.39 16.78 -5.28
CA ILE A 358 -19.42 15.74 -5.44
C ILE A 358 -19.27 14.71 -4.31
N PRO A 359 -20.30 14.47 -3.49
CA PRO A 359 -20.27 13.43 -2.46
C PRO A 359 -20.38 12.02 -3.08
N PRO A 360 -19.81 10.99 -2.44
CA PRO A 360 -20.03 9.61 -2.86
C PRO A 360 -21.50 9.24 -2.70
N ILE A 361 -22.06 8.61 -3.73
CA ILE A 361 -23.43 8.10 -3.70
C ILE A 361 -23.40 6.76 -2.96
N GLN A 362 -24.16 6.68 -1.86
CA GLN A 362 -24.26 5.50 -1.00
C GLN A 362 -25.52 4.66 -1.28
N ASP A 363 -26.17 4.88 -2.42
CA ASP A 363 -27.37 4.16 -2.86
C ASP A 363 -26.98 3.06 -3.85
N SER A 364 -27.23 1.81 -3.49
CA SER A 364 -26.84 0.61 -4.26
C SER A 364 -27.60 0.47 -5.58
N SER A 365 -28.72 1.16 -5.73
CA SER A 365 -29.47 1.20 -6.99
C SER A 365 -28.82 2.14 -8.02
N ASN A 366 -27.91 3.02 -7.59
CA ASN A 366 -27.26 3.98 -8.46
C ASN A 366 -26.01 3.38 -9.12
N LYS A 367 -25.90 3.48 -10.45
CA LYS A 367 -24.73 2.99 -11.20
C LYS A 367 -23.40 3.63 -10.77
N ASN A 368 -23.45 4.81 -10.15
CA ASN A 368 -22.30 5.60 -9.69
C ASN A 368 -22.03 5.44 -8.18
N ALA A 369 -22.61 4.43 -7.53
CA ALA A 369 -22.40 4.17 -6.11
C ALA A 369 -20.93 3.88 -5.79
N ALA A 370 -20.46 4.36 -4.64
CA ALA A 370 -19.07 4.22 -4.19
C ALA A 370 -19.00 3.94 -2.67
N PHE A 371 -19.31 2.70 -2.30
CA PHE A 371 -19.37 2.25 -0.90
C PHE A 371 -17.99 2.13 -0.24
N ASP A 372 -16.99 1.80 -1.05
CA ASP A 372 -15.58 1.60 -0.66
C ASP A 372 -14.84 2.92 -0.47
N TYR A 373 -15.40 4.03 -0.95
CA TYR A 373 -14.83 5.36 -0.84
C TYR A 373 -15.25 6.04 0.47
N LYS A 374 -14.30 6.16 1.41
CA LYS A 374 -14.55 6.58 2.80
C LYS A 374 -14.49 8.10 3.05
N LEU A 375 -14.09 8.91 2.06
CA LEU A 375 -14.01 10.36 2.22
C LEU A 375 -15.35 11.02 1.87
N PRO A 376 -15.69 12.16 2.50
CA PRO A 376 -17.01 12.78 2.35
C PRO A 376 -17.25 13.40 0.97
N LEU A 377 -16.18 13.68 0.20
CA LEU A 377 -16.23 14.23 -1.15
C LEU A 377 -15.19 13.53 -2.02
N PHE A 378 -15.50 13.34 -3.29
CA PHE A 378 -14.49 12.96 -4.29
C PHE A 378 -13.50 14.11 -4.53
N PRO A 379 -12.22 13.81 -4.84
CA PRO A 379 -11.33 14.80 -5.43
C PRO A 379 -11.93 15.28 -6.77
N PRO A 380 -11.55 16.47 -7.25
CA PRO A 380 -11.96 16.92 -8.58
C PRO A 380 -11.68 15.84 -9.64
N PHE A 381 -12.68 15.55 -10.48
CA PHE A 381 -12.57 14.54 -11.52
C PHE A 381 -13.22 15.01 -12.82
N THR A 382 -13.01 14.28 -13.91
CA THR A 382 -13.65 14.58 -15.21
C THR A 382 -14.59 13.46 -15.60
N ALA A 383 -15.68 13.82 -16.25
CA ALA A 383 -16.56 12.86 -16.90
C ALA A 383 -15.79 11.98 -17.92
N GLY A 384 -16.10 10.70 -17.95
CA GLY A 384 -15.46 9.70 -18.81
C GLY A 384 -15.74 9.88 -20.30
N ALA A 385 -16.69 10.76 -20.67
CA ALA A 385 -17.10 11.00 -22.05
C ALA A 385 -15.92 11.43 -22.96
N LEU A 386 -15.13 12.39 -22.52
CA LEU A 386 -13.92 12.81 -23.20
C LEU A 386 -12.99 13.48 -22.18
N TYR A 387 -11.74 13.04 -22.14
CA TYR A 387 -10.69 13.79 -21.46
C TYR A 387 -9.35 13.64 -22.17
N ILE A 388 -8.51 14.66 -21.99
CA ILE A 388 -7.20 14.79 -22.62
C ILE A 388 -6.16 14.85 -21.51
N LEU A 389 -5.12 14.01 -21.61
CA LEU A 389 -4.01 13.93 -20.68
C LEU A 389 -2.69 14.15 -21.41
N SER A 390 -1.77 14.92 -20.85
CA SER A 390 -0.39 14.93 -21.33
C SER A 390 0.33 13.63 -20.97
N ARG A 391 1.34 13.25 -21.77
CA ARG A 391 2.09 12.00 -21.57
C ARG A 391 2.73 11.89 -20.19
N ASP A 392 3.21 12.98 -19.60
CA ASP A 392 3.78 12.99 -18.26
C ASP A 392 2.76 12.64 -17.17
N LEU A 393 1.48 13.01 -17.33
CA LEU A 393 0.42 12.53 -16.45
C LEU A 393 0.20 11.03 -16.60
N ILE A 394 0.22 10.52 -17.82
CA ILE A 394 0.13 9.07 -18.05
C ILE A 394 1.30 8.36 -17.35
N SER A 395 2.54 8.81 -17.56
CA SER A 395 3.72 8.25 -16.89
C SER A 395 3.61 8.30 -15.35
N LEU A 396 3.08 9.40 -14.82
CA LEU A 396 2.81 9.54 -13.38
C LEU A 396 1.75 8.52 -12.91
N ILE A 397 0.63 8.41 -13.63
CA ILE A 397 -0.47 7.49 -13.34
C ILE A 397 -0.07 6.03 -13.53
N VAL A 398 0.94 5.68 -14.32
CA VAL A 398 1.36 4.28 -14.51
C VAL A 398 2.59 3.87 -13.71
N THR A 399 3.16 4.78 -12.90
CA THR A 399 4.29 4.47 -11.99
C THR A 399 3.93 3.30 -11.07
N ASP A 400 4.87 2.46 -10.67
CA ASP A 400 4.57 1.32 -9.79
C ASP A 400 4.30 1.79 -8.34
N THR A 401 3.08 2.28 -8.10
CA THR A 401 2.58 2.77 -6.81
C THR A 401 1.23 2.12 -6.50
N PRO A 402 0.90 1.81 -5.23
CA PRO A 402 -0.44 1.35 -4.86
C PRO A 402 -1.53 2.33 -5.30
N ARG A 403 -2.66 1.80 -5.80
CA ARG A 403 -3.80 2.59 -6.31
C ARG A 403 -5.12 2.03 -5.80
N VAL A 404 -6.06 2.93 -5.54
CA VAL A 404 -7.46 2.60 -5.28
C VAL A 404 -8.18 2.53 -6.62
N PHE A 405 -8.92 1.45 -6.86
CA PHE A 405 -9.79 1.29 -8.02
C PHE A 405 -11.23 1.34 -7.54
N THR A 406 -12.05 2.22 -8.10
CA THR A 406 -13.50 2.22 -7.89
C THR A 406 -14.15 1.68 -9.16
N LYS A 407 -15.44 1.33 -9.09
CA LYS A 407 -16.21 0.90 -10.25
C LYS A 407 -16.32 1.99 -11.33
N ASN A 408 -16.41 3.25 -10.90
CA ASN A 408 -16.63 4.38 -11.79
C ASN A 408 -15.30 5.01 -12.21
N GLU A 409 -14.93 4.76 -13.46
CA GLU A 409 -13.68 5.24 -14.06
C GLU A 409 -13.52 6.76 -14.02
N ASP A 410 -14.63 7.50 -14.22
CA ASP A 410 -14.67 8.97 -14.17
C ASP A 410 -14.01 9.49 -12.88
N GLN A 411 -14.31 8.85 -11.75
CA GLN A 411 -13.84 9.25 -10.42
C GLN A 411 -12.38 8.81 -10.17
N ASN A 412 -11.96 7.69 -10.75
CA ASN A 412 -10.65 7.11 -10.51
C ASN A 412 -9.50 8.01 -10.93
N LEU A 413 -9.65 8.74 -12.05
CA LEU A 413 -8.64 9.68 -12.49
C LEU A 413 -8.38 10.78 -11.45
N GLY A 414 -9.45 11.32 -10.85
CA GLY A 414 -9.35 12.27 -9.74
C GLY A 414 -8.70 11.65 -8.49
N ILE A 415 -9.04 10.41 -8.15
CA ILE A 415 -8.44 9.69 -7.02
C ILE A 415 -6.94 9.46 -7.24
N TRP A 416 -6.51 9.04 -8.45
CA TRP A 416 -5.11 8.76 -8.75
C TRP A 416 -4.25 10.02 -8.83
N LEU A 417 -4.83 11.15 -9.22
CA LEU A 417 -4.13 12.44 -9.33
C LEU A 417 -4.20 13.28 -8.06
N PHE A 418 -5.07 12.95 -7.11
CA PHE A 418 -5.23 13.66 -5.84
C PHE A 418 -3.94 13.80 -5.02
N PRO A 419 -3.09 12.75 -4.87
CA PRO A 419 -1.83 12.87 -4.12
C PRO A 419 -0.84 13.86 -4.73
N TYR A 420 -1.01 14.23 -6.00
CA TYR A 420 -0.14 15.15 -6.73
C TYR A 420 -0.75 16.55 -6.86
N ASN A 421 -1.94 16.79 -6.28
CA ASN A 421 -2.69 18.06 -6.35
C ASN A 421 -2.90 18.57 -7.80
N ILE A 422 -2.97 17.65 -8.76
CA ILE A 422 -3.24 17.95 -10.17
C ILE A 422 -4.75 17.99 -10.35
N ARG A 423 -5.24 19.02 -11.04
CA ARG A 423 -6.67 19.33 -11.16
C ARG A 423 -7.10 19.43 -12.62
N PRO A 424 -8.35 19.09 -12.94
CA PRO A 424 -8.83 19.16 -14.30
C PRO A 424 -9.08 20.60 -14.74
N ILE A 425 -8.80 20.87 -16.00
CA ILE A 425 -9.22 22.07 -16.73
C ILE A 425 -10.61 21.78 -17.28
N HIS A 426 -11.61 22.52 -16.81
CA HIS A 426 -12.99 22.34 -17.24
C HIS A 426 -13.19 22.72 -18.72
N ASP A 427 -13.89 21.86 -19.47
CA ASP A 427 -14.38 22.15 -20.81
C ASP A 427 -15.86 21.75 -20.94
N LYS A 428 -16.74 22.75 -20.91
CA LYS A 428 -18.19 22.55 -21.03
C LYS A 428 -18.63 21.99 -22.37
N ARG A 429 -17.81 22.07 -23.43
CA ARG A 429 -18.19 21.58 -24.78
C ARG A 429 -18.27 20.05 -24.86
N ILE A 430 -17.98 19.35 -23.76
CA ILE A 430 -18.04 17.89 -23.60
C ILE A 430 -19.29 17.55 -22.80
N GLN A 431 -20.16 16.69 -23.32
CA GLN A 431 -21.47 16.43 -22.70
C GLN A 431 -21.85 14.94 -22.68
N GLN A 432 -22.27 14.48 -21.49
CA GLN A 432 -22.67 13.09 -21.22
C GLN A 432 -24.18 12.82 -21.37
N ALA A 433 -25.00 13.88 -21.42
CA ALA A 433 -26.45 13.79 -21.54
C ALA A 433 -26.91 13.91 -23.01
N ASP A 434 -28.18 13.56 -23.28
CA ASP A 434 -28.78 13.79 -24.60
C ASP A 434 -29.15 15.26 -24.82
N VAL A 435 -28.11 16.06 -25.05
CA VAL A 435 -28.18 17.51 -25.30
C VAL A 435 -27.37 17.84 -26.55
N CYS A 436 -27.58 19.02 -27.14
CA CYS A 436 -26.81 19.47 -28.29
C CYS A 436 -26.66 20.99 -28.29
N GLU A 437 -25.42 21.47 -28.34
CA GLU A 437 -25.04 22.87 -28.52
C GLU A 437 -24.09 22.95 -29.71
N ASP A 438 -24.21 23.99 -30.53
CA ASP A 438 -23.51 24.07 -31.82
C ASP A 438 -21.98 24.18 -31.68
N ASP A 439 -21.47 24.53 -30.51
CA ASP A 439 -20.03 24.62 -30.18
C ASP A 439 -19.49 23.39 -29.43
N MET A 440 -20.30 22.32 -29.24
CA MET A 440 -19.84 21.09 -28.61
C MET A 440 -18.70 20.43 -29.39
N ILE A 441 -17.76 19.83 -28.66
CA ILE A 441 -16.69 19.00 -29.20
C ILE A 441 -16.92 17.52 -28.95
N ALA A 442 -17.78 17.16 -27.99
CA ALA A 442 -18.16 15.78 -27.72
C ALA A 442 -19.63 15.63 -27.29
N LYS A 443 -20.36 14.70 -27.91
CA LYS A 443 -21.74 14.35 -27.58
C LYS A 443 -21.90 12.84 -27.40
N HIS A 444 -22.59 12.44 -26.34
CA HIS A 444 -22.93 11.05 -26.04
C HIS A 444 -24.17 10.55 -26.80
N PHE A 445 -24.09 9.31 -27.31
CA PHE A 445 -25.13 8.58 -28.04
C PHE A 445 -25.48 7.26 -27.34
N SER A 446 -26.15 7.35 -26.19
CA SER A 446 -26.58 6.16 -25.44
C SER A 446 -27.71 5.40 -26.12
N ASP A 447 -27.67 4.07 -26.03
CA ASP A 447 -28.79 3.18 -26.39
C ASP A 447 -30.04 3.41 -25.50
N SER A 448 -29.90 4.13 -24.38
CA SER A 448 -31.01 4.45 -23.46
C SER A 448 -31.80 5.70 -23.84
N TYR A 449 -31.37 6.46 -24.85
CA TYR A 449 -32.04 7.68 -25.30
C TYR A 449 -32.86 7.41 -26.57
N ASP A 450 -33.98 8.12 -26.75
CA ASP A 450 -34.77 8.08 -27.99
C ASP A 450 -34.11 8.97 -29.07
N ILE A 451 -32.90 8.60 -29.47
CA ILE A 451 -32.11 9.39 -30.42
C ILE A 451 -32.60 9.10 -31.84
N LYS A 452 -33.30 10.06 -32.43
CA LYS A 452 -33.84 9.97 -33.81
C LYS A 452 -32.77 10.06 -34.91
N ARG A 453 -31.55 10.47 -34.56
CA ARG A 453 -30.42 10.75 -35.48
C ARG A 453 -29.14 10.15 -34.93
N SER A 454 -28.29 9.64 -35.81
CA SER A 454 -27.06 8.93 -35.44
C SER A 454 -25.82 9.82 -35.42
N MET A 455 -24.69 9.30 -34.93
CA MET A 455 -23.37 9.96 -35.05
C MET A 455 -23.02 10.32 -36.51
N LYS A 456 -23.51 9.53 -37.47
CA LYS A 456 -23.29 9.76 -38.91
C LYS A 456 -24.05 10.99 -39.42
N ASP A 457 -25.28 11.22 -38.96
CA ASP A 457 -26.02 12.44 -39.28
C ASP A 457 -25.28 13.69 -38.76
N MET A 458 -24.68 13.60 -37.57
CA MET A 458 -23.89 14.69 -37.00
C MET A 458 -22.59 14.93 -37.78
N TYR A 459 -21.91 13.86 -38.21
CA TYR A 459 -20.78 13.95 -39.14
C TYR A 459 -21.19 14.63 -40.45
N GLU A 460 -22.34 14.25 -41.02
CA GLU A 460 -22.89 14.86 -42.24
C GLU A 460 -23.17 16.35 -42.08
N ASN A 461 -23.61 16.80 -40.90
CA ASN A 461 -23.76 18.23 -40.62
C ASN A 461 -22.40 18.95 -40.73
N VAL A 462 -21.35 18.38 -40.12
CA VAL A 462 -19.98 18.95 -40.15
C VAL A 462 -19.45 19.08 -41.57
N ILE A 463 -19.46 17.98 -42.36
CA ILE A 463 -18.88 18.00 -43.71
C ILE A 463 -19.67 18.88 -44.70
N ASN A 464 -20.98 19.04 -44.48
CA ASN A 464 -21.82 19.89 -45.31
C ASN A 464 -21.91 21.35 -44.79
N ARG A 465 -21.09 21.72 -43.79
CA ARG A 465 -21.07 23.06 -43.17
C ARG A 465 -22.44 23.52 -42.65
N ARG A 466 -23.26 22.58 -42.21
CA ARG A 466 -24.51 22.83 -41.48
C ARG A 466 -24.20 23.10 -40.00
N ARG A 467 -25.20 23.59 -39.26
CA ARG A 467 -25.08 23.69 -37.80
C ARG A 467 -24.90 22.30 -37.21
N LEU A 468 -24.01 22.15 -36.23
CA LEU A 468 -23.69 20.83 -35.67
C LEU A 468 -24.95 20.11 -35.17
N CYS A 469 -25.84 20.86 -34.51
CA CYS A 469 -27.06 20.37 -33.89
C CYS A 469 -28.29 20.41 -34.79
N GLU A 470 -28.13 20.66 -36.10
CA GLU A 470 -29.25 20.63 -37.04
C GLU A 470 -29.90 19.24 -37.08
N GLY A 471 -31.20 19.18 -36.79
CA GLY A 471 -31.96 17.93 -36.73
C GLY A 471 -31.81 17.12 -35.44
N PHE A 472 -31.03 17.61 -34.46
CA PHE A 472 -30.88 17.01 -33.13
C PHE A 472 -31.77 17.69 -32.09
N THR A 473 -32.09 16.97 -31.01
CA THR A 473 -32.86 17.49 -29.89
C THR A 473 -32.11 18.61 -29.18
N GLN A 474 -32.70 19.80 -29.14
CA GLN A 474 -32.19 20.99 -28.44
C GLN A 474 -33.15 21.50 -27.37
N THR A 475 -34.18 20.71 -27.04
CA THR A 475 -35.19 21.05 -26.02
C THR A 475 -34.59 21.10 -24.62
N PHE A 476 -33.54 20.31 -24.38
CA PHE A 476 -32.78 20.26 -23.13
C PHE A 476 -31.52 21.10 -23.26
N CYS A 477 -31.15 21.83 -22.20
CA CYS A 477 -29.90 22.57 -22.17
C CYS A 477 -28.75 21.69 -21.68
N ALA A 478 -27.57 21.87 -22.27
CA ALA A 478 -26.35 21.21 -21.83
C ALA A 478 -25.87 21.71 -20.46
N LEU A 479 -25.17 20.85 -19.70
CA LEU A 479 -24.58 21.24 -18.42
C LEU A 479 -23.61 22.40 -18.64
N CYS A 480 -23.64 23.42 -17.78
CA CYS A 480 -22.81 24.63 -17.91
C CYS A 480 -23.13 25.53 -19.12
N TYR A 481 -24.26 25.31 -19.80
CA TYR A 481 -24.80 26.23 -20.82
C TYR A 481 -26.00 27.01 -20.30
N SER A 482 -26.27 28.15 -20.95
CA SER A 482 -27.46 28.95 -20.68
C SER A 482 -28.72 28.19 -21.09
N CYS A 483 -29.68 28.04 -20.18
CA CYS A 483 -30.95 27.35 -20.40
C CYS A 483 -32.10 28.27 -20.82
N GLY A 484 -31.81 29.49 -21.28
CA GLY A 484 -32.85 30.48 -21.65
C GLY A 484 -33.85 29.92 -22.68
N GLY A 485 -35.11 29.76 -22.28
CA GLY A 485 -36.21 29.31 -23.14
C GLY A 485 -36.26 27.80 -23.43
N ARG A 486 -35.48 26.97 -22.70
CA ARG A 486 -35.45 25.50 -22.83
C ARG A 486 -36.08 24.81 -21.61
N VAL A 487 -36.45 23.54 -21.75
CA VAL A 487 -36.99 22.71 -20.65
C VAL A 487 -35.86 21.92 -19.97
N ASN A 488 -36.09 21.46 -18.73
CA ASN A 488 -35.17 20.58 -17.97
C ASN A 488 -33.84 21.28 -17.62
N HIS A 489 -33.92 22.35 -16.81
CA HIS A 489 -32.73 23.09 -16.42
C HIS A 489 -31.86 22.22 -15.51
N TRP A 490 -30.57 22.09 -15.79
CA TRP A 490 -29.65 21.32 -14.95
C TRP A 490 -29.56 21.75 -13.47
N ARG A 491 -30.02 22.96 -13.12
CA ARG A 491 -30.20 23.40 -11.73
C ARG A 491 -31.31 22.61 -11.01
N GLU A 492 -32.33 22.16 -11.74
CA GLU A 492 -33.39 21.28 -11.23
C GLU A 492 -32.83 19.91 -10.83
N TRP A 493 -31.70 19.49 -11.41
CA TRP A 493 -30.98 18.28 -11.03
C TRP A 493 -30.07 18.48 -9.81
N GLY A 494 -30.09 19.68 -9.22
CA GLY A 494 -29.28 20.03 -8.06
C GLY A 494 -27.83 20.37 -8.39
N PHE A 495 -27.52 20.77 -9.63
CA PHE A 495 -26.19 21.19 -10.04
C PHE A 495 -26.03 22.71 -10.16
N GLU A 496 -24.83 23.19 -9.91
CA GLU A 496 -24.33 24.52 -10.23
C GLU A 496 -23.12 24.41 -11.19
N CYS A 497 -22.80 25.47 -11.92
CA CYS A 497 -21.61 25.52 -12.75
C CYS A 497 -20.75 26.74 -12.43
N ASP A 498 -19.45 26.48 -12.27
CA ASP A 498 -18.37 27.45 -12.10
C ASP A 498 -17.49 27.42 -13.35
N ASP A 499 -17.19 28.57 -13.95
CA ASP A 499 -16.46 28.63 -15.22
C ASP A 499 -15.04 28.04 -15.14
N ALA A 500 -14.43 27.97 -13.96
CA ALA A 500 -13.10 27.42 -13.75
C ALA A 500 -13.13 25.96 -13.28
N LYS A 501 -14.05 25.61 -12.38
CA LYS A 501 -14.13 24.27 -11.76
C LYS A 501 -15.04 23.31 -12.54
N GLY A 502 -16.06 23.84 -13.20
CA GLY A 502 -17.11 23.05 -13.84
C GLY A 502 -18.29 22.79 -12.92
N ILE A 503 -18.78 21.56 -12.92
CA ILE A 503 -20.04 21.18 -12.28
C ILE A 503 -19.84 20.96 -10.78
N THR A 504 -20.67 21.62 -9.97
CA THR A 504 -20.76 21.48 -8.51
C THR A 504 -22.20 21.20 -8.08
N MET A 505 -22.43 20.91 -6.80
CA MET A 505 -23.79 20.80 -6.24
C MET A 505 -24.39 22.19 -5.98
N LEU A 506 -25.64 22.40 -6.36
CA LEU A 506 -26.43 23.63 -6.09
C LEU A 506 -26.66 23.80 -4.59
N ASN A 507 -27.00 22.70 -3.91
CA ASN A 507 -27.11 22.64 -2.46
C ASN A 507 -26.01 21.72 -1.98
N HIS A 508 -25.02 22.28 -1.30
CA HIS A 508 -24.04 21.47 -0.61
C HIS A 508 -24.71 20.76 0.56
N PRO A 509 -24.53 19.44 0.74
CA PRO A 509 -24.91 18.80 1.99
C PRO A 509 -24.25 19.58 3.13
N ASN A 510 -24.92 19.65 4.30
CA ASN A 510 -24.27 20.04 5.54
C ASN A 510 -23.18 19.00 5.82
N LEU A 511 -22.04 19.16 5.14
CA LEU A 511 -20.79 18.62 5.57
C LEU A 511 -20.61 19.27 6.93
N VAL A 512 -20.94 18.51 7.97
CA VAL A 512 -20.22 18.61 9.23
C VAL A 512 -18.79 18.22 8.85
N LEU A 513 -18.09 19.14 8.19
CA LEU A 513 -16.66 19.20 8.30
C LEU A 513 -16.47 19.23 9.82
N PRO A 514 -15.68 18.31 10.42
CA PRO A 514 -15.11 18.63 11.71
C PRO A 514 -14.55 20.04 11.53
N ASP A 515 -14.95 20.97 12.40
CA ASP A 515 -14.76 22.43 12.29
C ASP A 515 -13.62 22.81 11.34
N SER A 516 -13.81 23.82 10.51
CA SER A 516 -12.87 24.35 9.48
C SER A 516 -11.37 24.46 9.86
N ALA A 517 -11.00 24.22 11.11
CA ALA A 517 -9.69 23.78 11.57
C ALA A 517 -9.15 22.46 10.94
N TYR A 518 -9.97 21.58 10.35
CA TYR A 518 -9.53 20.28 9.80
C TYR A 518 -9.51 20.17 8.27
N ALA A 519 -9.71 21.27 7.53
CA ALA A 519 -9.30 21.26 6.14
C ALA A 519 -7.79 21.03 6.09
N ILE A 520 -7.37 19.85 5.58
CA ILE A 520 -5.97 19.50 5.34
C ILE A 520 -5.43 20.51 4.32
N GLN A 521 -4.98 21.67 4.79
CA GLN A 521 -4.09 22.51 4.02
C GLN A 521 -2.81 21.70 3.86
N LEU A 522 -2.45 21.39 2.63
CA LEU A 522 -1.07 21.04 2.32
C LEU A 522 -0.25 22.30 2.60
N PHE A 523 0.45 22.30 3.74
CA PHE A 523 1.28 23.43 4.16
C PHE A 523 2.54 23.59 3.29
N ASP A 524 2.82 22.61 2.43
CA ASP A 524 3.93 22.63 1.50
C ASP A 524 3.48 23.21 0.15
N LYS A 525 4.09 24.34 -0.24
CA LYS A 525 3.92 24.89 -1.59
C LYS A 525 4.70 24.03 -2.58
N GLU A 526 4.04 23.52 -3.61
CA GLU A 526 4.59 22.48 -4.49
C GLU A 526 5.66 22.93 -5.50
N ASN A 527 5.99 24.22 -5.58
CA ASN A 527 6.97 24.75 -6.54
C ASN A 527 7.85 25.83 -5.90
N MET A 528 8.78 25.42 -5.04
CA MET A 528 9.75 26.32 -4.42
C MET A 528 11.15 26.01 -4.95
N THR A 529 11.84 27.04 -5.42
CA THR A 529 13.26 26.93 -5.81
C THR A 529 14.10 26.96 -4.54
N ILE A 530 14.85 25.89 -4.28
CA ILE A 530 15.72 25.80 -3.10
C ILE A 530 16.69 27.00 -3.07
N GLY A 531 16.73 27.71 -1.94
CA GLY A 531 17.56 28.90 -1.75
C GLY A 531 16.94 30.21 -2.23
N SER A 532 15.68 30.20 -2.69
CA SER A 532 14.92 31.43 -2.96
C SER A 532 14.52 32.16 -1.67
N LYS A 533 13.91 33.34 -1.79
CA LYS A 533 13.35 34.07 -0.62
C LYS A 533 12.22 33.28 0.05
N GLU A 534 11.49 32.50 -0.74
CA GLU A 534 10.40 31.65 -0.25
C GLU A 534 10.96 30.40 0.45
N ASP A 535 12.09 29.86 -0.02
CA ASP A 535 12.75 28.66 0.54
C ASP A 535 14.20 28.92 0.96
N GLU A 536 14.37 29.82 1.94
CA GLU A 536 15.70 30.25 2.39
C GLU A 536 16.55 29.10 2.94
N TRP A 537 17.86 29.24 2.81
CA TRP A 537 18.83 28.31 3.37
C TRP A 537 18.79 28.30 4.90
N ILE A 538 18.67 27.11 5.48
CA ILE A 538 19.02 26.82 6.88
C ILE A 538 20.53 26.56 6.97
N ILE A 539 21.05 25.73 6.05
CA ILE A 539 22.48 25.52 5.83
C ILE A 539 22.77 25.85 4.37
N ASN A 540 23.57 26.89 4.14
CA ASN A 540 23.84 27.43 2.81
C ASN A 540 24.30 26.35 1.83
N GLY A 541 23.61 26.27 0.68
CA GLY A 541 23.92 25.35 -0.40
C GLY A 541 23.58 23.88 -0.14
N LEU A 542 22.97 23.55 0.99
CA LEU A 542 22.76 22.17 1.42
C LEU A 542 21.34 21.88 1.90
N LEU A 543 20.79 22.72 2.78
CA LEU A 543 19.49 22.52 3.41
C LEU A 543 18.69 23.82 3.46
N SER A 544 17.50 23.85 2.85
CA SER A 544 16.53 24.95 2.94
C SER A 544 15.42 24.66 3.95
N LYS A 545 14.45 25.57 4.09
CA LYS A 545 13.26 25.40 4.94
C LYS A 545 12.42 24.17 4.57
N HIS A 546 12.37 23.80 3.28
CA HIS A 546 11.46 22.73 2.81
C HIS A 546 12.15 21.57 2.10
N SER A 547 13.43 21.67 1.73
CA SER A 547 14.13 20.59 1.05
C SER A 547 15.65 20.61 1.28
N SER A 548 16.33 19.56 0.86
CA SER A 548 17.79 19.58 0.68
C SER A 548 18.13 19.33 -0.79
N ILE A 549 19.40 19.53 -1.15
CA ILE A 549 19.92 19.19 -2.48
C ILE A 549 19.86 17.67 -2.78
N TYR A 550 19.66 16.83 -1.75
CA TYR A 550 19.58 15.37 -1.89
C TYR A 550 18.14 14.83 -1.79
N SER A 551 17.21 15.57 -1.20
CA SER A 551 15.89 15.04 -0.80
C SER A 551 15.06 14.46 -1.96
N ASN A 552 15.20 15.02 -3.16
CA ASN A 552 14.45 14.62 -4.37
C ASN A 552 15.33 13.86 -5.39
N THR A 553 16.50 13.35 -4.98
CA THR A 553 17.43 12.63 -5.87
C THR A 553 17.65 11.22 -5.36
N GLU A 554 18.25 10.35 -6.18
CA GLU A 554 18.64 8.99 -5.76
C GLU A 554 19.71 8.97 -4.64
N GLN A 555 20.26 10.13 -4.27
CA GLN A 555 21.23 10.29 -3.18
C GLN A 555 20.58 10.69 -1.84
N TRP A 556 19.24 10.69 -1.74
CA TRP A 556 18.51 11.04 -0.50
C TRP A 556 18.98 10.25 0.74
N TYR A 557 19.50 9.03 0.54
CA TYR A 557 20.04 8.17 1.60
C TYR A 557 21.28 8.71 2.30
N LEU A 558 21.95 9.72 1.72
CA LEU A 558 23.11 10.37 2.33
C LEU A 558 22.72 11.30 3.48
N LEU A 559 21.45 11.71 3.57
CA LEU A 559 20.94 12.57 4.65
C LEU A 559 20.79 11.77 5.94
N HIS A 560 21.48 12.19 7.01
CA HIS A 560 21.40 11.59 8.33
C HIS A 560 21.00 12.65 9.37
N TRP A 561 19.99 12.33 10.16
CA TRP A 561 19.41 13.21 11.17
C TRP A 561 19.66 12.63 12.56
N MET A 562 20.13 13.49 13.46
CA MET A 562 20.30 13.19 14.88
C MET A 562 19.76 14.35 15.70
N LEU A 563 19.35 14.05 16.94
CA LEU A 563 18.85 15.05 17.88
C LEU A 563 19.67 15.00 19.16
N TRP A 564 20.07 16.17 19.66
CA TRP A 564 20.74 16.31 20.96
C TRP A 564 20.23 17.54 21.68
N VAL A 565 19.62 17.37 22.85
CA VAL A 565 18.92 18.46 23.57
C VAL A 565 19.34 18.58 25.03
N THR A 566 20.29 17.74 25.46
CA THR A 566 20.89 17.79 26.79
C THR A 566 22.17 18.63 26.77
N ASP A 567 22.66 19.04 27.94
CA ASP A 567 23.86 19.86 28.06
C ASP A 567 25.10 19.20 27.41
N GLN A 568 26.01 20.02 26.88
CA GLN A 568 27.25 19.56 26.25
C GLN A 568 28.11 18.68 27.18
N SER A 569 28.05 18.89 28.50
CA SER A 569 28.74 18.07 29.51
C SER A 569 28.26 16.61 29.56
N THR A 570 27.13 16.28 28.92
CA THR A 570 26.63 14.91 28.80
C THR A 570 27.03 14.23 27.49
N PHE A 571 27.75 14.93 26.60
CA PHE A 571 28.19 14.41 25.30
C PHE A 571 29.44 13.52 25.46
N LEU A 572 29.21 12.26 25.84
CA LEU A 572 30.25 11.25 26.08
C LEU A 572 31.00 10.80 24.81
N GLU A 573 32.18 10.19 25.01
CA GLU A 573 33.02 9.60 23.95
C GLU A 573 32.24 8.71 22.98
N ARG A 574 31.30 7.90 23.50
CA ARG A 574 30.50 6.99 22.67
C ARG A 574 29.73 7.70 21.55
N HIS A 575 29.26 8.92 21.79
CA HIS A 575 28.47 9.67 20.79
C HIS A 575 29.36 10.14 19.64
N TYR A 576 30.60 10.56 19.91
CA TYR A 576 31.59 10.82 18.86
C TYR A 576 31.82 9.56 18.02
N LYS A 577 31.91 8.39 18.66
CA LYS A 577 32.12 7.11 17.97
C LYS A 577 30.91 6.66 17.16
N THR A 578 29.69 6.85 17.66
CA THR A 578 28.46 6.64 16.88
C THR A 578 28.47 7.44 15.58
N ILE A 579 28.89 8.71 15.64
CA ILE A 579 28.96 9.58 14.46
C ILE A 579 30.06 9.10 13.48
N GLU A 580 31.27 8.81 13.97
CA GLU A 580 32.37 8.29 13.15
C GLU A 580 31.97 7.02 12.38
N MET A 581 31.20 6.15 13.03
CA MET A 581 30.71 4.88 12.48
C MET A 581 29.77 5.08 11.28
N ILE A 582 29.01 6.18 11.21
CA ILE A 582 28.27 6.53 9.99
C ILE A 582 29.23 6.71 8.83
N TRP A 583 30.29 7.51 9.00
CA TRP A 583 31.23 7.80 7.91
C TRP A 583 32.17 6.66 7.56
N VAL A 584 32.41 5.72 8.48
CA VAL A 584 33.10 4.47 8.11
C VAL A 584 32.32 3.70 7.05
N HIS A 585 30.99 3.65 7.17
CA HIS A 585 30.14 2.90 6.26
C HIS A 585 29.61 3.73 5.08
N THR A 586 29.46 5.03 5.27
CA THR A 586 28.94 5.99 4.29
C THR A 586 29.75 7.30 4.36
N PRO A 587 30.99 7.36 3.81
CA PRO A 587 31.87 8.53 3.96
C PRO A 587 31.29 9.83 3.38
N ASN A 588 30.37 9.73 2.43
CA ASN A 588 29.68 10.87 1.82
C ASN A 588 28.41 11.29 2.57
N ALA A 589 28.09 10.67 3.71
CA ALA A 589 26.94 11.04 4.51
C ALA A 589 27.03 12.48 5.01
N VAL A 590 25.88 13.16 5.00
CA VAL A 590 25.69 14.49 5.55
C VAL A 590 24.90 14.34 6.84
N VAL A 591 25.53 14.71 7.95
CA VAL A 591 24.95 14.55 9.29
C VAL A 591 24.43 15.91 9.79
N PHE A 592 23.15 15.98 10.11
CA PHE A 592 22.56 17.13 10.78
C PHE A 592 22.26 16.77 12.23
N VAL A 593 22.88 17.51 13.14
CA VAL A 593 22.62 17.40 14.57
C VAL A 593 21.70 18.55 14.97
N VAL A 594 20.43 18.25 15.17
CA VAL A 594 19.46 19.22 15.66
C VAL A 594 19.68 19.40 17.16
N SER A 595 20.02 20.60 17.59
CA SER A 595 20.45 20.87 18.98
C SER A 595 20.45 22.35 19.32
N ASN A 596 19.92 22.71 20.48
CA ASN A 596 20.03 24.05 21.06
C ASN A 596 21.20 24.18 22.04
N THR A 597 21.68 23.09 22.63
CA THR A 597 22.73 23.07 23.65
C THR A 597 24.15 23.03 23.10
N LEU A 598 24.38 22.35 21.97
CA LEU A 598 25.69 22.30 21.32
C LEU A 598 25.98 23.58 20.50
N PRO A 599 27.19 24.17 20.58
CA PRO A 599 27.64 25.26 19.71
C PRO A 599 27.65 24.89 18.21
N SER A 600 27.52 25.88 17.32
CA SER A 600 27.47 25.64 15.88
C SER A 600 28.76 25.05 15.29
N ASP A 601 29.90 25.32 15.94
CA ASP A 601 31.25 24.87 15.57
C ASP A 601 31.72 23.65 16.36
N PHE A 602 30.85 23.03 17.17
CA PHE A 602 31.16 21.89 18.04
C PHE A 602 31.85 20.73 17.29
N PHE A 603 31.44 20.49 16.04
CA PHE A 603 31.98 19.43 15.19
C PHE A 603 33.00 19.91 14.14
N SER A 604 33.59 21.11 14.32
CA SER A 604 34.55 21.68 13.37
C SER A 604 35.78 20.79 13.11
N HIS A 605 36.14 19.93 14.07
CA HIS A 605 37.21 18.96 13.91
C HIS A 605 36.91 17.89 12.84
N TYR A 606 35.65 17.46 12.67
CA TYR A 606 35.25 16.58 11.57
C TYR A 606 35.20 17.32 10.23
N GLN A 607 34.70 18.56 10.23
CA GLN A 607 34.65 19.41 9.03
C GLN A 607 36.05 19.68 8.45
N LYS A 608 37.06 19.87 9.31
CA LYS A 608 38.47 20.01 8.89
C LYS A 608 39.02 18.78 8.15
N GLN A 609 38.39 17.62 8.35
CA GLN A 609 38.75 16.34 7.72
C GLN A 609 37.95 16.08 6.43
N GLY A 610 37.05 17.00 6.05
CA GLY A 610 36.19 16.92 4.86
C GLY A 610 34.81 16.29 5.10
N TYR A 611 34.52 15.82 6.32
CA TYR A 611 33.20 15.26 6.65
C TYR A 611 32.14 16.35 6.82
N GLN A 612 30.91 16.04 6.41
CA GLN A 612 29.79 16.97 6.46
C GLN A 612 28.97 16.72 7.71
N ILE A 613 29.13 17.59 8.71
CA ILE A 613 28.32 17.60 9.91
C ILE A 613 27.97 19.04 10.30
N HIS A 614 26.71 19.28 10.60
CA HIS A 614 26.17 20.62 10.86
C HIS A 614 25.24 20.59 12.06
N VAL A 615 25.43 21.54 12.98
CA VAL A 615 24.51 21.75 14.10
C VAL A 615 23.40 22.69 13.67
N ILE A 616 22.16 22.24 13.74
CA ILE A 616 20.97 23.06 13.46
C ILE A 616 20.33 23.44 14.79
N LYS A 617 20.22 24.74 15.04
CA LYS A 617 19.56 25.23 16.27
C LYS A 617 18.07 24.93 16.24
N ILE A 618 17.53 24.56 17.41
CA ILE A 618 16.11 24.27 17.58
C ILE A 618 15.51 25.11 18.71
N SER A 619 14.34 25.67 18.47
CA SER A 619 13.49 26.32 19.47
C SER A 619 12.06 26.34 18.93
N LYS A 620 11.07 26.63 19.78
CA LYS A 620 9.69 26.90 19.35
C LYS A 620 9.64 27.85 18.16
N ASP A 621 10.32 28.99 18.26
CA ASP A 621 10.31 30.02 17.22
C ASP A 621 11.01 29.57 15.94
N LEU A 622 12.11 28.81 16.05
CA LEU A 622 12.82 28.27 14.88
C LEU A 622 11.99 27.19 14.17
N LEU A 623 11.30 26.32 14.92
CA LEU A 623 10.41 25.31 14.33
C LEU A 623 9.29 25.97 13.52
N ILE A 624 8.67 27.02 14.07
CA ILE A 624 7.63 27.79 13.37
C ILE A 624 8.22 28.56 12.18
N LYS A 625 9.37 29.23 12.36
CA LYS A 625 10.06 30.00 11.32
C LYS A 625 10.48 29.13 10.13
N HIS A 626 10.96 27.92 10.40
CA HIS A 626 11.34 26.95 9.37
C HIS A 626 10.15 26.21 8.78
N GLN A 627 8.93 26.44 9.27
CA GLN A 627 7.73 25.71 8.87
C GLN A 627 7.86 24.19 9.07
N TRP A 628 8.55 23.83 10.15
CA TRP A 628 8.72 22.46 10.61
C TRP A 628 7.50 22.03 11.43
N TYR A 629 6.36 21.98 10.75
CA TYR A 629 5.08 21.42 11.17
C TYR A 629 4.41 20.73 9.99
N LEU A 630 3.56 19.74 10.28
CA LEU A 630 2.96 18.83 9.29
C LEU A 630 1.49 19.13 9.04
N GLY A 631 0.87 19.92 9.89
CA GLY A 631 -0.55 20.24 9.81
C GLY A 631 -0.97 21.24 10.87
N TRP A 632 -2.28 21.39 11.05
CA TRP A 632 -2.85 22.30 12.05
C TRP A 632 -2.58 21.83 13.47
N ASN A 633 -2.64 20.52 13.75
CA ASN A 633 -2.46 20.00 15.11
C ASN A 633 -1.00 20.17 15.56
N SER A 634 -0.02 19.86 14.70
CA SER A 634 1.38 20.13 15.02
C SER A 634 1.69 21.63 15.15
N LEU A 635 1.13 22.48 14.28
CA LEU A 635 1.29 23.93 14.39
C LEU A 635 0.66 24.47 15.69
N ASP A 636 -0.54 24.01 16.04
CA ASP A 636 -1.23 24.38 17.27
C ASP A 636 -0.43 23.93 18.51
N TRP A 637 0.06 22.69 18.48
CA TRP A 637 0.92 22.14 19.52
C TRP A 637 2.17 22.99 19.74
N LEU A 638 2.83 23.44 18.67
CA LEU A 638 3.97 24.36 18.74
C LEU A 638 3.58 25.76 19.24
N ARG A 639 2.44 26.31 18.83
CA ARG A 639 1.98 27.64 19.31
C ARG A 639 1.70 27.62 20.80
N HIS A 640 1.12 26.53 21.29
CA HIS A 640 0.80 26.30 22.69
C HIS A 640 1.92 25.60 23.48
N TRP A 641 3.17 25.63 23.00
CA TRP A 641 4.36 25.02 23.63
C TRP A 641 4.37 25.14 25.16
N ASP A 642 4.09 26.34 25.67
CA ASP A 642 4.17 26.67 27.09
C ASP A 642 3.15 25.91 27.96
N ARG A 643 2.06 25.44 27.36
CA ARG A 643 1.04 24.61 28.02
C ARG A 643 1.55 23.21 28.32
N TRP A 644 2.46 22.69 27.50
CA TRP A 644 2.89 21.29 27.53
C TRP A 644 4.30 21.10 28.08
N GLN A 645 5.14 22.15 28.06
CA GLN A 645 6.58 22.06 28.38
C GLN A 645 6.90 21.50 29.78
N ASN A 646 5.97 21.65 30.72
CA ASN A 646 6.13 21.17 32.10
C ASN A 646 5.79 19.67 32.28
N SER A 647 5.33 18.97 31.23
CA SER A 647 5.11 17.52 31.30
C SER A 647 6.45 16.78 31.42
N GLN A 648 6.46 15.73 32.25
CA GLN A 648 7.60 14.81 32.39
C GLN A 648 8.04 14.15 31.07
N PHE A 649 7.14 14.04 30.08
CA PHE A 649 7.42 13.40 28.80
C PHE A 649 7.61 14.38 27.64
N PHE A 650 7.50 15.69 27.89
CA PHE A 650 7.54 16.71 26.85
C PHE A 650 8.77 16.63 25.95
N ILE A 651 9.96 16.46 26.53
CA ILE A 651 11.22 16.36 25.75
C ILE A 651 11.23 15.13 24.84
N TYR A 652 10.62 14.01 25.27
CA TYR A 652 10.51 12.81 24.45
C TYR A 652 9.50 13.01 23.32
N HIS A 653 8.34 13.61 23.60
CA HIS A 653 7.36 13.97 22.58
C HIS A 653 7.93 14.96 21.55
N MET A 654 8.71 15.95 22.00
CA MET A 654 9.42 16.86 21.11
C MET A 654 10.45 16.12 20.25
N ALA A 655 11.18 15.15 20.82
CA ALA A 655 12.11 14.34 20.05
C ALA A 655 11.43 13.47 18.98
N ASP A 656 10.30 12.85 19.33
CA ASP A 656 9.45 12.08 18.42
C ASP A 656 8.83 12.96 17.33
N TYR A 657 8.39 14.15 17.70
CA TYR A 657 7.89 15.14 16.75
C TYR A 657 8.97 15.55 15.74
N VAL A 658 10.16 15.94 16.22
CA VAL A 658 11.24 16.42 15.37
C VAL A 658 11.71 15.32 14.42
N ARG A 659 11.89 14.08 14.88
CA ARG A 659 12.32 12.98 13.98
C ARG A 659 11.32 12.73 12.85
N TYR A 660 10.02 12.83 13.14
CA TYR A 660 8.97 12.68 12.14
C TYR A 660 8.93 13.84 11.15
N VAL A 661 9.00 15.08 11.64
CA VAL A 661 9.02 16.25 10.77
C VAL A 661 10.20 16.21 9.80
N LEU A 662 11.39 15.87 10.30
CA LEU A 662 12.60 15.80 9.46
C LEU A 662 12.48 14.73 8.38
N LEU A 663 12.02 13.53 8.74
CA LEU A 663 11.81 12.45 7.77
C LEU A 663 10.72 12.79 6.75
N TYR A 664 9.62 13.41 7.17
CA TYR A 664 8.56 13.82 6.26
C TYR A 664 9.02 14.93 5.30
N LYS A 665 9.64 16.00 5.82
CA LYS A 665 10.02 17.19 5.04
C LYS A 665 11.23 16.95 4.15
N TYR A 666 12.18 16.11 4.56
CA TYR A 666 13.46 15.97 3.87
C TYR A 666 13.80 14.54 3.45
N GLY A 667 13.18 13.53 4.04
CA GLY A 667 13.59 12.13 3.90
C GLY A 667 14.95 11.86 4.56
N GLY A 668 15.57 10.74 4.20
CA GLY A 668 16.87 10.32 4.72
C GLY A 668 16.73 9.31 5.86
N MET A 669 17.78 9.20 6.66
CA MET A 669 17.84 8.34 7.84
C MET A 669 17.80 9.17 9.12
N TYR A 670 16.89 8.86 10.04
CA TYR A 670 16.98 9.29 11.42
C TYR A 670 17.64 8.20 12.25
N MET A 671 18.54 8.60 13.15
CA MET A 671 19.22 7.69 14.06
C MET A 671 19.45 8.35 15.41
N ASP A 672 19.08 7.67 16.50
CA ASP A 672 19.47 8.07 17.85
C ASP A 672 21.01 8.04 18.02
N MET A 673 21.57 8.92 18.86
CA MET A 673 23.02 9.02 19.05
C MET A 673 23.66 7.84 19.81
N ASP A 674 22.86 6.87 20.21
CA ASP A 674 23.21 5.65 20.91
C ASP A 674 23.06 4.40 20.02
N ALA A 675 22.78 4.55 18.73
CA ALA A 675 22.70 3.47 17.75
C ALA A 675 24.03 3.29 16.99
N LEU A 676 24.88 2.36 17.45
CA LEU A 676 26.20 2.10 16.85
C LEU A 676 26.06 1.42 15.48
N TRP A 677 26.30 2.19 14.42
CA TRP A 677 26.18 1.74 13.03
C TRP A 677 27.36 0.83 12.59
N ILE A 678 27.14 -0.47 12.44
CA ILE A 678 28.21 -1.46 12.14
C ILE A 678 28.19 -1.97 10.70
N ARG A 679 27.15 -1.62 9.92
CA ARG A 679 27.02 -1.99 8.50
C ARG A 679 25.98 -1.11 7.80
N ALA A 680 26.30 -0.60 6.61
CA ALA A 680 25.30 0.04 5.75
C ALA A 680 24.23 -0.95 5.23
N PRO A 681 23.01 -0.48 4.91
CA PRO A 681 21.99 -1.35 4.34
C PRO A 681 22.45 -1.86 2.97
N PRO A 682 22.04 -3.07 2.56
CA PRO A 682 22.48 -3.64 1.29
C PRO A 682 21.99 -2.86 0.08
N ASP A 683 20.91 -2.09 0.20
CA ASP A 683 20.34 -1.26 -0.86
C ASP A 683 20.25 0.21 -0.42
N ASN A 684 20.82 1.08 -1.24
CA ASN A 684 20.80 2.52 -1.07
C ASN A 684 19.44 3.13 -1.38
N GLN A 685 18.44 2.38 -1.84
CA GLN A 685 17.07 2.86 -2.03
C GLN A 685 16.06 2.29 -1.02
N MET A 686 16.50 1.41 -0.12
CA MET A 686 15.61 0.79 0.86
C MET A 686 15.04 1.80 1.87
N GLU A 687 13.71 1.78 2.01
CA GLU A 687 12.98 2.43 3.08
C GLU A 687 12.61 1.41 4.16
N PHE A 688 12.86 1.75 5.42
CA PHE A 688 12.67 0.81 6.50
C PHE A 688 12.35 1.46 7.84
N ILE A 689 11.70 0.66 8.68
CA ILE A 689 11.41 0.95 10.09
C ILE A 689 11.84 -0.26 10.91
N GLY A 690 12.58 -0.03 11.99
CA GLY A 690 12.97 -1.10 12.91
C GLY A 690 11.81 -1.58 13.77
N SER A 691 11.73 -2.88 14.00
CA SER A 691 10.87 -3.46 15.04
C SER A 691 11.67 -3.87 16.27
N ASP A 692 11.03 -3.96 17.43
CA ASP A 692 11.57 -4.51 18.67
C ASP A 692 10.44 -5.19 19.47
N HIS A 693 10.75 -5.77 20.64
CA HIS A 693 9.78 -6.46 21.48
C HIS A 693 9.58 -5.77 22.84
N SER A 694 8.32 -5.59 23.24
CA SER A 694 8.01 -5.13 24.61
C SER A 694 7.90 -6.31 25.56
N SER A 695 8.49 -6.16 26.74
CA SER A 695 8.36 -7.08 27.88
C SER A 695 7.18 -6.73 28.79
N VAL A 696 6.42 -5.67 28.48
CA VAL A 696 5.30 -5.19 29.29
C VAL A 696 3.98 -5.69 28.71
N ASP A 697 3.26 -6.52 29.46
CA ASP A 697 1.99 -7.13 28.98
C ASP A 697 0.93 -6.11 28.59
N ALA A 698 0.86 -4.97 29.29
CA ALA A 698 -0.07 -3.88 28.98
C ALA A 698 0.18 -3.26 27.59
N ASP A 699 1.37 -3.43 27.00
CA ASP A 699 1.66 -2.91 25.67
C ASP A 699 1.02 -3.71 24.55
N ARG A 700 0.52 -4.91 24.84
CA ARG A 700 -0.15 -5.79 23.87
C ARG A 700 -1.34 -5.12 23.18
N GLU A 701 -1.98 -4.14 23.83
CA GLU A 701 -3.10 -3.38 23.26
C GLU A 701 -2.71 -2.57 22.01
N TRP A 702 -1.43 -2.24 21.86
CA TRP A 702 -0.94 -1.35 20.80
C TRP A 702 0.20 -1.95 19.95
N THR A 703 0.71 -3.14 20.28
CA THR A 703 1.72 -3.87 19.49
C THR A 703 1.14 -4.42 18.17
N LEU A 704 2.02 -4.78 17.23
CA LEU A 704 1.69 -5.32 15.91
C LEU A 704 1.10 -6.74 15.97
N ASP A 705 1.48 -7.52 16.97
CA ASP A 705 1.14 -8.94 17.09
C ASP A 705 1.13 -9.43 18.55
N GLU A 706 0.78 -10.70 18.72
CA GLU A 706 0.72 -11.39 20.02
C GLU A 706 2.10 -11.60 20.67
N LYS A 707 3.20 -11.36 19.95
CA LYS A 707 4.57 -11.44 20.45
C LYS A 707 5.08 -10.10 20.97
N ASN A 708 4.17 -9.16 21.24
CA ASN A 708 4.45 -7.80 21.69
C ASN A 708 5.45 -7.06 20.78
N THR A 709 5.44 -7.35 19.48
CA THR A 709 6.32 -6.67 18.52
C THR A 709 5.83 -5.23 18.32
N TYR A 710 6.71 -4.24 18.50
CA TYR A 710 6.41 -2.84 18.23
C TYR A 710 7.41 -2.23 17.25
N LEU A 711 7.10 -1.06 16.70
CA LEU A 711 8.00 -0.31 15.83
C LEU A 711 8.80 0.70 16.64
N ALA A 712 10.10 0.47 16.73
CA ALA A 712 11.03 1.36 17.37
C ALA A 712 11.38 2.51 16.41
N ASN A 713 11.13 3.74 16.85
CA ASN A 713 11.34 4.94 16.05
C ASN A 713 12.76 5.53 16.23
N GLY A 714 13.69 4.79 16.86
CA GLY A 714 15.07 5.20 17.11
C GLY A 714 15.97 5.12 15.87
N VAL A 715 15.63 4.26 14.91
CA VAL A 715 16.31 4.19 13.61
C VAL A 715 15.26 3.97 12.52
N MET A 716 15.10 4.96 11.64
CA MET A 716 14.14 4.92 10.54
C MET A 716 14.74 5.54 9.31
N ARG A 717 14.36 5.03 8.13
CA ARG A 717 14.83 5.58 6.87
C ARG A 717 13.70 5.62 5.86
N LEU A 718 13.34 6.82 5.42
CA LEU A 718 12.15 7.07 4.59
C LEU A 718 12.47 8.10 3.50
N ARG A 719 11.78 8.00 2.37
CA ARG A 719 11.74 9.05 1.36
C ARG A 719 10.91 10.23 1.87
N LYS A 720 11.23 11.42 1.36
CA LYS A 720 10.47 12.65 1.63
C LYS A 720 9.00 12.44 1.26
N GLY A 721 8.09 13.01 2.05
CA GLY A 721 6.65 13.09 1.74
C GLY A 721 5.83 11.86 2.09
N ARG A 722 6.38 10.90 2.85
CA ARG A 722 5.61 9.72 3.32
C ARG A 722 4.44 10.16 4.22
N THR A 723 3.23 10.17 3.66
CA THR A 723 2.01 10.71 4.30
C THR A 723 1.68 10.07 5.65
N MET A 724 2.02 8.78 5.83
CA MET A 724 1.85 8.10 7.12
C MET A 724 2.48 8.89 8.29
N ILE A 725 3.65 9.50 8.09
CA ILE A 725 4.35 10.23 9.17
C ILE A 725 3.57 11.48 9.56
N ARG A 726 2.98 12.17 8.58
CA ARG A 726 2.08 13.30 8.81
C ARG A 726 0.84 12.85 9.55
N GLU A 727 0.17 11.79 9.11
CA GLU A 727 -1.05 11.28 9.73
C GLU A 727 -0.82 10.82 11.18
N ILE A 728 0.27 10.09 11.43
CA ILE A 728 0.70 9.68 12.78
C ILE A 728 0.88 10.91 13.67
N THR A 729 1.65 11.89 13.19
CA THR A 729 1.99 13.08 13.98
C THR A 729 0.77 13.95 14.26
N GLU A 730 -0.03 14.24 13.25
CA GLU A 730 -1.23 15.09 13.39
C GLU A 730 -2.28 14.44 14.29
N LYS A 731 -2.43 13.12 14.23
CA LYS A 731 -3.33 12.37 15.13
C LYS A 731 -2.79 12.33 16.56
N ALA A 732 -1.49 12.12 16.74
CA ALA A 732 -0.87 12.02 18.06
C ALA A 732 -0.84 13.38 18.80
N LEU A 733 -0.76 14.49 18.06
CA LEU A 733 -0.73 15.85 18.60
C LEU A 733 -2.10 16.54 18.61
N ASP A 734 -3.17 15.82 18.25
CA ASP A 734 -4.53 16.33 18.37
C ASP A 734 -4.82 16.75 19.82
N PRO A 735 -5.26 17.99 20.10
CA PRO A 735 -5.50 18.47 21.46
C PRO A 735 -6.48 17.61 22.29
N SER A 736 -7.39 16.87 21.63
CA SER A 736 -8.34 15.98 22.28
C SER A 736 -7.76 14.60 22.64
N ILE A 737 -6.67 14.19 21.99
CA ILE A 737 -6.04 12.86 22.13
C ILE A 737 -4.70 12.96 22.87
N TYR A 738 -3.97 14.06 22.68
CA TYR A 738 -2.62 14.26 23.17
C TYR A 738 -2.56 14.13 24.70
N SER A 739 -1.72 13.21 25.18
CA SER A 739 -1.61 12.87 26.60
C SER A 739 -0.26 13.28 27.17
N LEU A 740 -0.28 14.10 28.23
CA LEU A 740 0.92 14.53 28.95
C LEU A 740 1.55 13.42 29.81
N ASN A 741 0.81 12.33 30.04
CA ASN A 741 1.19 11.25 30.95
C ASN A 741 1.56 9.95 30.21
N CYS A 742 1.65 9.98 28.89
CA CYS A 742 1.91 8.81 28.08
C CYS A 742 3.22 8.95 27.30
N PHE A 743 4.28 8.31 27.79
CA PHE A 743 5.62 8.34 27.19
C PHE A 743 5.66 8.00 25.69
N ASN A 744 4.96 6.94 25.26
CA ASN A 744 5.05 6.43 23.89
C ASN A 744 4.02 7.03 22.92
N CYS A 745 3.12 7.91 23.38
CA CYS A 745 1.92 8.31 22.62
C CYS A 745 2.19 9.20 21.40
N VAL A 746 3.36 9.81 21.30
CA VAL A 746 3.80 10.47 20.06
C VAL A 746 4.74 9.56 19.27
N GLY A 747 5.66 8.86 19.93
CA GLY A 747 6.65 8.00 19.30
C GLY A 747 6.17 6.57 18.96
N PRO A 748 6.76 5.52 19.57
CA PRO A 748 6.55 4.13 19.17
C PRO A 748 5.09 3.68 19.15
N ARG A 749 4.25 4.10 20.10
CA ARG A 749 2.86 3.65 20.19
C ARG A 749 2.04 4.17 19.01
N ALA A 750 2.13 5.46 18.71
CA ALA A 750 1.40 6.05 17.59
C ALA A 750 1.83 5.46 16.24
N LEU A 751 3.14 5.28 16.06
CA LEU A 751 3.71 4.63 14.88
C LEU A 751 3.22 3.18 14.74
N THR A 752 3.32 2.40 15.81
CA THR A 752 2.95 0.98 15.81
C THR A 752 1.47 0.78 15.54
N MET A 753 0.60 1.54 16.18
CA MET A 753 -0.85 1.45 15.96
C MET A 753 -1.22 1.82 14.52
N HIS A 754 -0.66 2.90 13.98
CA HIS A 754 -0.93 3.30 12.61
C HIS A 754 -0.46 2.23 11.61
N VAL A 755 0.73 1.64 11.82
CA VAL A 755 1.23 0.58 10.94
C VAL A 755 0.42 -0.69 11.12
N ARG A 756 0.00 -1.06 12.34
CA ARG A 756 -0.87 -2.23 12.56
C ARG A 756 -2.13 -2.15 11.71
N ASP A 757 -2.78 -0.98 11.72
CA ASP A 757 -4.04 -0.77 11.02
C ASP A 757 -3.86 -0.69 9.48
N ASN A 758 -2.65 -0.41 8.99
CA ASN A 758 -2.36 -0.17 7.56
C ASN A 758 -1.23 -1.05 6.98
N ARG A 759 -0.80 -2.11 7.69
CA ARG A 759 0.46 -2.82 7.42
C ARG A 759 0.58 -3.32 5.99
N LYS A 760 -0.47 -3.98 5.51
CA LYS A 760 -0.51 -4.55 4.15
C LYS A 760 -0.28 -3.48 3.09
N LEU A 761 -0.92 -2.33 3.22
CA LEU A 761 -0.77 -1.20 2.29
C LEU A 761 0.64 -0.61 2.34
N LEU A 762 1.21 -0.45 3.54
CA LEU A 762 2.53 0.14 3.72
C LEU A 762 3.65 -0.77 3.18
N GLU A 763 3.58 -2.08 3.44
CA GLU A 763 4.53 -3.06 2.89
C GLU A 763 4.39 -3.16 1.36
N GLN A 764 3.17 -3.10 0.81
CA GLN A 764 2.94 -3.01 -0.64
C GLN A 764 3.47 -1.70 -1.26
N SER A 765 3.55 -0.62 -0.48
CA SER A 765 4.11 0.67 -0.91
C SER A 765 5.65 0.75 -0.82
N GLY A 766 6.33 -0.35 -0.51
CA GLY A 766 7.79 -0.46 -0.48
C GLY A 766 8.47 -0.20 0.87
N ILE A 767 7.74 -0.02 1.97
CA ILE A 767 8.33 0.13 3.31
C ILE A 767 8.63 -1.24 3.90
N VAL A 768 9.87 -1.44 4.35
CA VAL A 768 10.30 -2.70 4.97
C VAL A 768 10.30 -2.58 6.51
N ILE A 769 9.47 -3.38 7.17
CA ILE A 769 9.58 -3.57 8.62
C ILE A 769 10.72 -4.55 8.89
N LEU A 770 11.81 -4.06 9.49
CA LEU A 770 12.98 -4.88 9.77
C LEU A 770 12.74 -5.73 11.04
N PRO A 771 13.11 -7.02 11.02
CA PRO A 771 13.17 -7.81 12.24
C PRO A 771 14.08 -7.17 13.28
N ASN A 772 13.76 -7.37 14.56
CA ASN A 772 14.47 -6.75 15.69
C ASN A 772 15.98 -6.98 15.64
N TYR A 773 16.43 -8.20 15.37
CA TYR A 773 17.86 -8.56 15.37
C TYR A 773 18.72 -7.76 14.36
N ILE A 774 18.12 -7.06 13.40
CA ILE A 774 18.85 -6.23 12.43
C ILE A 774 19.37 -4.94 13.11
N LEU A 775 18.54 -4.25 13.89
CA LEU A 775 18.86 -2.94 14.48
C LEU A 775 18.99 -3.01 16.01
N TYR A 776 18.27 -3.94 16.63
CA TYR A 776 18.17 -4.19 18.07
C TYR A 776 18.52 -5.65 18.37
N PRO A 777 19.80 -6.05 18.20
CA PRO A 777 20.23 -7.44 18.41
C PRO A 777 20.11 -7.94 19.85
N ARG A 778 19.93 -7.01 20.80
CA ARG A 778 19.69 -7.25 22.23
C ARG A 778 18.64 -6.25 22.69
N ASP A 779 17.82 -6.67 23.64
CA ASP A 779 16.85 -5.79 24.27
C ASP A 779 17.53 -4.79 25.24
N TYR A 780 16.78 -3.80 25.71
CA TYR A 780 17.31 -2.78 26.63
C TYR A 780 17.76 -3.32 28.00
N ILE A 781 17.35 -4.55 28.37
CA ILE A 781 17.69 -5.20 29.65
C ILE A 781 19.04 -5.93 29.52
N GLU A 782 19.32 -6.51 28.36
CA GLU A 782 20.52 -7.28 28.04
C GLU A 782 21.72 -6.38 27.67
N ILE A 783 21.47 -5.21 27.08
CA ILE A 783 22.52 -4.30 26.59
C ILE A 783 23.57 -3.92 27.65
N PRO A 784 23.25 -3.63 28.94
CA PRO A 784 24.25 -3.35 29.97
C PRO A 784 25.36 -4.39 30.08
N ALA A 785 25.10 -5.67 29.77
CA ALA A 785 26.11 -6.72 29.76
C ALA A 785 27.15 -6.52 28.63
N LEU A 786 26.74 -5.99 27.47
CA LEU A 786 27.62 -5.73 26.33
C LEU A 786 28.62 -4.58 26.56
N LEU A 787 28.43 -3.76 27.60
CA LEU A 787 29.34 -2.69 27.99
C LEU A 787 30.43 -3.17 28.96
N LYS A 788 30.26 -4.34 29.58
CA LYS A 788 31.21 -4.93 30.53
C LYS A 788 32.17 -5.88 29.82
N ARG A 789 33.37 -6.05 30.38
CA ARG A 789 34.40 -6.93 29.82
C ARG A 789 33.92 -8.38 29.87
N ASP A 790 34.04 -9.07 28.73
CA ASP A 790 33.74 -10.49 28.61
C ASP A 790 34.82 -11.17 27.75
N ASN A 791 35.29 -12.34 28.18
CA ASN A 791 36.22 -13.16 27.41
C ASN A 791 35.63 -13.63 26.06
N ASN A 792 34.30 -13.74 25.97
CA ASN A 792 33.57 -14.13 24.77
C ASN A 792 33.16 -12.94 23.88
N ALA A 793 33.48 -11.70 24.27
CA ALA A 793 33.01 -10.50 23.57
C ALA A 793 33.34 -10.49 22.07
N ALA A 794 34.52 -11.00 21.68
CA ALA A 794 34.91 -11.07 20.26
C ALA A 794 34.05 -12.06 19.47
N ALA A 795 33.68 -13.19 20.06
CA ALA A 795 32.82 -14.19 19.44
C ALA A 795 31.37 -13.68 19.31
N GLU A 796 30.86 -13.03 20.36
CA GLU A 796 29.54 -12.40 20.33
C GLU A 796 29.47 -11.27 19.29
N LEU A 797 30.46 -10.38 19.25
CA LEU A 797 30.54 -9.34 18.23
C LEU A 797 30.58 -9.93 16.81
N GLY A 798 31.30 -11.03 16.62
CA GLY A 798 31.31 -11.78 15.35
C GLY A 798 29.96 -12.40 14.99
N SER A 799 29.15 -12.79 15.99
CA SER A 799 27.78 -13.29 15.79
C SER A 799 26.82 -12.16 15.38
N ILE A 800 26.84 -11.04 16.11
CA ILE A 800 26.07 -9.84 15.80
C ILE A 800 26.40 -9.33 14.39
N GLY A 801 27.69 -9.22 14.08
CA GLY A 801 28.17 -8.73 12.79
C GLY A 801 27.71 -9.53 11.57
N LYS A 802 27.28 -10.79 11.73
CA LYS A 802 26.75 -11.61 10.63
C LYS A 802 25.34 -11.22 10.20
N ARG A 803 24.53 -10.64 11.09
CA ARG A 803 23.09 -10.43 10.87
C ARG A 803 22.66 -8.98 11.07
N SER A 804 23.34 -8.23 11.92
CA SER A 804 22.91 -6.91 12.36
C SER A 804 23.61 -5.77 11.61
N TRP A 805 22.91 -4.64 11.52
CA TRP A 805 23.41 -3.38 10.95
C TRP A 805 23.75 -2.36 12.04
N SER A 806 23.14 -2.50 13.22
CA SER A 806 23.37 -1.61 14.36
C SER A 806 23.41 -2.38 15.68
N ILE A 807 24.03 -1.77 16.69
CA ILE A 807 23.88 -2.12 18.10
C ILE A 807 23.33 -0.90 18.82
N HIS A 808 22.03 -0.90 19.15
CA HIS A 808 21.39 0.18 19.89
C HIS A 808 21.70 0.06 21.40
N LEU A 809 22.19 1.12 22.01
CA LEU A 809 22.64 1.12 23.40
C LEU A 809 21.58 1.57 24.40
N PHE A 810 20.42 2.07 23.96
CA PHE A 810 19.36 2.60 24.82
C PHE A 810 19.93 3.57 25.87
N GLY A 811 20.42 4.73 25.46
CA GLY A 811 21.23 5.66 26.26
C GLY A 811 20.60 6.07 27.59
N LYS A 812 19.26 6.13 27.68
CA LYS A 812 18.54 6.29 28.95
C LYS A 812 18.96 5.25 30.00
N MET A 813 19.18 4.01 29.56
CA MET A 813 19.57 2.86 30.38
C MET A 813 21.08 2.73 30.56
N THR A 814 21.91 3.29 29.66
CA THR A 814 23.35 2.95 29.63
C THR A 814 24.31 4.13 29.72
N ASN A 815 23.85 5.39 29.65
CA ASN A 815 24.76 6.56 29.65
C ASN A 815 25.54 6.71 30.97
N HIS A 816 25.07 6.13 32.07
CA HIS A 816 25.74 6.15 33.36
C HIS A 816 26.73 4.98 33.56
N ILE A 817 26.80 4.05 32.60
CA ILE A 817 27.63 2.83 32.66
C ILE A 817 28.87 3.03 31.79
N ASP A 818 30.06 2.77 32.32
CA ASP A 818 31.30 2.82 31.56
C ASP A 818 31.41 1.69 30.53
N ILE A 819 32.06 1.98 29.40
CA ILE A 819 32.39 0.96 28.40
C ILE A 819 33.76 0.39 28.74
N GLU A 820 33.79 -0.83 29.25
CA GLU A 820 35.03 -1.50 29.62
C GLU A 820 35.82 -1.95 28.41
N SER A 821 37.15 -1.87 28.49
CA SER A 821 38.03 -2.43 27.46
C SER A 821 37.89 -3.95 27.41
N GLY A 822 37.61 -4.48 26.22
CA GLY A 822 37.33 -5.91 26.01
C GLY A 822 35.85 -6.28 26.12
N SER A 823 34.94 -5.31 26.28
CA SER A 823 33.49 -5.51 26.11
C SER A 823 33.10 -5.60 24.63
N VAL A 824 31.90 -6.10 24.32
CA VAL A 824 31.39 -6.18 22.93
C VAL A 824 31.32 -4.78 22.31
N VAL A 825 30.78 -3.81 23.05
CA VAL A 825 30.70 -2.41 22.62
C VAL A 825 32.09 -1.78 22.49
N GLY A 826 32.99 -2.02 23.45
CA GLY A 826 34.36 -1.52 23.41
C GLY A 826 35.15 -2.06 22.20
N LEU A 827 34.99 -3.34 21.87
CA LEU A 827 35.56 -3.96 20.68
C LEU A 827 34.95 -3.40 19.39
N THR A 828 33.64 -3.12 19.38
CA THR A 828 32.93 -2.51 18.25
C THR A 828 33.48 -1.12 17.95
N ILE A 829 33.53 -0.25 18.97
CA ILE A 829 34.08 1.11 18.86
C ILE A 829 35.53 1.04 18.39
N LYS A 830 36.36 0.19 19.01
CA LYS A 830 37.77 0.03 18.62
C LYS A 830 37.91 -0.38 17.15
N LYS A 831 37.00 -1.20 16.63
CA LYS A 831 37.00 -1.69 15.25
C LYS A 831 36.62 -0.60 14.24
N PHE A 832 35.66 0.27 14.56
CA PHE A 832 35.06 1.24 13.64
C PHE A 832 35.34 2.72 13.96
N SER A 833 36.32 3.03 14.81
CA SER A 833 36.71 4.42 15.08
C SER A 833 37.58 4.98 13.95
N LEU A 834 37.27 6.20 13.48
CA LEU A 834 38.13 6.98 12.59
C LEU A 834 39.31 7.62 13.34
N ASP A 835 39.23 7.69 14.67
CA ASP A 835 40.26 8.23 15.55
C ASP A 835 40.60 9.69 15.21
N ILE A 836 39.56 10.48 14.97
CA ILE A 836 39.72 11.91 14.66
C ILE A 836 39.92 12.65 15.98
N PRO A 837 40.98 13.48 16.11
CA PRO A 837 41.20 14.26 17.31
C PRO A 837 40.03 15.21 17.58
N HIS A 838 39.47 15.14 18.78
CA HIS A 838 38.41 16.02 19.27
C HIS A 838 38.72 16.47 20.70
N PRO A 839 38.06 17.53 21.21
CA PRO A 839 38.20 17.95 22.61
C PRO A 839 37.89 16.79 23.58
N PRO A 840 38.51 16.76 24.77
CA PRO A 840 38.25 15.70 25.75
C PRO A 840 36.77 15.57 26.06
N ALA A 841 36.23 14.35 25.88
CA ALA A 841 34.85 14.06 26.26
C ALA A 841 34.72 14.03 27.80
N PRO A 842 33.58 14.45 28.35
CA PRO A 842 33.29 14.33 29.79
C PRO A 842 33.37 12.88 30.27
N ALA A 843 33.75 12.72 31.54
CA ALA A 843 33.70 11.46 32.25
C ALA A 843 32.24 11.08 32.59
N THR A 844 31.94 9.78 32.65
CA THR A 844 30.67 9.30 33.20
C THR A 844 30.60 9.62 34.70
N SER A 845 29.39 9.65 35.27
CA SER A 845 29.20 9.90 36.71
C SER A 845 29.89 8.88 37.63
N THR A 846 30.29 7.72 37.09
CA THR A 846 30.91 6.61 37.81
C THR A 846 32.44 6.55 37.64
N SER A 847 33.01 7.31 36.70
CA SER A 847 34.46 7.32 36.47
C SER A 847 35.16 8.40 37.29
N LYS A 848 36.30 8.04 37.90
CA LYS A 848 37.19 9.04 38.52
C LYS A 848 37.81 9.89 37.40
N PRO A 849 37.94 11.22 37.55
CA PRO A 849 38.60 12.06 36.56
C PRO A 849 40.03 11.57 36.36
N ASP A 850 40.30 11.01 35.18
CA ASP A 850 41.63 10.53 34.85
C ASP A 850 42.52 11.74 34.55
N THR A 851 43.25 12.18 35.58
CA THR A 851 44.23 13.28 35.52
C THR A 851 45.43 12.95 34.61
N LYS A 852 45.48 11.76 34.00
CA LYS A 852 46.52 11.31 33.08
C LYS A 852 46.09 11.24 31.61
N ASN A 853 45.08 11.99 31.16
CA ASN A 853 44.70 12.03 29.74
C ASN A 853 45.70 12.89 28.91
N THR A 854 46.97 12.48 28.98
CA THR A 854 48.09 12.97 28.18
C THR A 854 47.97 12.36 26.79
N ARG A 855 47.70 13.21 25.79
CA ARG A 855 47.79 12.96 24.34
C ARG A 855 47.56 11.49 23.93
N LYS A 856 46.30 11.06 23.80
CA LYS A 856 45.98 9.85 23.03
C LYS A 856 46.60 10.00 21.64
N SER A 857 47.68 9.26 21.37
CA SER A 857 48.29 9.21 20.05
C SER A 857 47.43 8.30 19.18
N TYR A 858 46.80 8.87 18.16
CA TYR A 858 46.01 8.14 17.19
C TYR A 858 46.92 7.74 16.03
N PRO A 859 47.33 6.45 15.92
CA PRO A 859 48.25 6.03 14.87
C PRO A 859 47.61 6.25 13.51
N PHE A 860 48.36 6.86 12.59
CA PHE A 860 47.97 6.94 11.19
C PHE A 860 48.04 5.52 10.60
N ALA A 861 46.88 4.91 10.35
CA ALA A 861 46.79 3.50 10.01
C ALA A 861 45.62 3.19 9.09
N LEU A 862 45.78 2.16 8.26
CA LEU A 862 44.71 1.62 7.42
C LEU A 862 44.01 0.49 8.19
N SER A 863 42.72 0.66 8.46
CA SER A 863 41.87 -0.35 9.08
C SER A 863 41.26 -1.22 7.99
N GLY A 864 41.19 -2.53 8.22
CA GLY A 864 40.57 -3.47 7.31
C GLY A 864 40.79 -4.93 7.73
N PRO A 865 40.20 -5.89 7.01
CA PRO A 865 40.33 -7.30 7.35
C PRO A 865 41.72 -7.84 6.94
N LYS A 866 42.36 -8.61 7.82
CA LYS A 866 43.54 -9.42 7.43
C LYS A 866 43.17 -10.52 6.44
N THR A 867 41.93 -11.01 6.53
CA THR A 867 41.39 -12.06 5.65
C THR A 867 39.97 -11.67 5.24
N TYR A 868 39.74 -11.55 3.95
CA TYR A 868 38.43 -11.28 3.37
C TYR A 868 37.88 -12.56 2.72
N LYS A 869 36.67 -12.97 3.10
CA LYS A 869 36.00 -14.12 2.48
C LYS A 869 35.09 -13.61 1.37
N TYR A 870 35.37 -14.01 0.14
CA TYR A 870 34.54 -13.67 -1.00
C TYR A 870 33.18 -14.37 -0.90
N ILE A 871 32.10 -13.62 -1.03
CA ILE A 871 30.73 -14.12 -0.93
C ILE A 871 30.16 -14.22 -2.35
N LEU A 872 29.92 -15.45 -2.81
CA LEU A 872 29.17 -15.73 -4.03
C LEU A 872 27.68 -15.64 -3.71
N GLN A 873 26.94 -14.84 -4.47
CA GLN A 873 25.51 -14.60 -4.25
C GLN A 873 24.70 -15.87 -4.53
N ARG A 874 24.51 -16.69 -3.49
CA ARG A 874 23.65 -17.90 -3.50
C ARG A 874 22.61 -17.91 -2.38
N ASP A 875 22.68 -16.95 -1.45
CA ASP A 875 21.89 -16.95 -0.23
C ASP A 875 20.73 -15.94 -0.32
N ASN A 876 19.50 -16.39 -0.05
CA ASN A 876 18.25 -15.60 -0.15
C ASN A 876 18.12 -14.53 0.96
N ASN A 877 19.13 -14.31 1.79
CA ASN A 877 19.08 -13.33 2.87
C ASN A 877 19.22 -11.90 2.33
N LYS A 878 18.08 -11.29 2.01
CA LYS A 878 17.96 -9.90 1.52
C LYS A 878 18.57 -8.83 2.45
N PHE A 879 18.93 -9.18 3.69
CA PHE A 879 19.52 -8.28 4.68
C PHE A 879 21.03 -8.49 4.89
N ALA A 880 21.61 -9.55 4.32
CA ALA A 880 23.05 -9.82 4.40
C ALA A 880 23.82 -8.85 3.49
N GLY A 881 24.55 -7.91 4.08
CA GLY A 881 25.10 -6.77 3.36
C GLY A 881 26.55 -6.89 2.93
N SER A 882 26.92 -7.83 2.07
CA SER A 882 28.24 -7.85 1.38
C SER A 882 28.05 -8.37 -0.04
N ARG A 883 27.98 -7.45 -1.02
CA ARG A 883 27.77 -7.77 -2.44
C ARG A 883 29.11 -8.10 -3.09
N ASN A 884 29.21 -9.22 -3.81
CA ASN A 884 30.23 -9.59 -4.81
C ASN A 884 31.58 -8.86 -4.73
N GLY A 885 32.34 -9.05 -3.64
CA GLY A 885 33.69 -8.50 -3.51
C GLY A 885 33.81 -7.09 -2.91
N GLN A 886 32.72 -6.48 -2.46
CA GLN A 886 32.77 -5.20 -1.74
C GLN A 886 33.30 -5.37 -0.30
N PHE A 887 34.15 -4.42 0.11
CA PHE A 887 34.69 -4.32 1.47
C PHE A 887 33.79 -3.45 2.33
N ASN A 888 32.81 -4.05 3.00
CA ASN A 888 31.80 -3.34 3.77
C ASN A 888 31.49 -4.02 5.12
N GLY A 889 30.70 -3.35 5.97
CA GLY A 889 30.43 -3.85 7.32
C GLY A 889 31.72 -4.15 8.08
N PHE A 890 31.85 -5.37 8.60
CA PHE A 890 33.03 -5.82 9.35
C PHE A 890 34.32 -5.89 8.51
N ASP A 891 34.19 -5.89 7.20
CA ASP A 891 35.28 -5.93 6.24
C ASP A 891 35.58 -4.56 5.63
N ALA A 892 34.97 -3.49 6.15
CA ALA A 892 35.20 -2.12 5.67
C ALA A 892 36.68 -1.71 5.78
N ILE A 893 37.19 -1.09 4.72
CA ILE A 893 38.55 -0.55 4.66
C ILE A 893 38.49 0.97 4.76
N PHE A 894 39.23 1.55 5.71
CA PHE A 894 39.22 2.98 5.95
C PHE A 894 40.47 3.46 6.69
N LEU A 895 40.85 4.71 6.45
CA LEU A 895 41.99 5.38 7.06
C LEU A 895 41.63 5.98 8.42
N ARG A 896 42.50 5.76 9.42
CA ARG A 896 42.39 6.21 10.81
C ARG A 896 43.52 7.17 11.17
N GLY A 897 43.25 8.10 12.09
CA GLY A 897 44.26 9.01 12.63
C GLY A 897 44.87 9.96 11.58
N GLY A 898 45.91 10.70 11.94
CA GLY A 898 46.63 11.62 11.05
C GLY A 898 45.89 12.93 10.70
N THR A 899 46.50 13.73 9.81
CA THR A 899 46.01 15.06 9.42
C THR A 899 44.72 14.99 8.58
N GLY A 900 44.02 16.12 8.43
CA GLY A 900 42.71 16.16 7.77
C GLY A 900 42.73 16.48 6.29
N LYS A 901 43.80 17.10 5.80
CA LYS A 901 43.99 17.49 4.41
C LYS A 901 45.42 17.21 4.01
N SER A 902 45.60 16.82 2.76
CA SER A 902 46.90 16.72 2.14
C SER A 902 46.89 17.47 0.80
N LYS A 903 48.03 18.04 0.41
CA LYS A 903 48.18 18.59 -0.94
C LYS A 903 48.01 17.50 -2.00
N LYS A 904 48.38 16.26 -1.67
CA LYS A 904 48.34 15.11 -2.57
C LYS A 904 48.17 13.84 -1.75
N ALA A 905 47.17 13.04 -2.09
CA ALA A 905 47.01 11.69 -1.55
C ALA A 905 47.21 10.67 -2.66
N THR A 906 47.92 9.59 -2.37
CA THR A 906 48.17 8.51 -3.32
C THR A 906 47.67 7.19 -2.74
N ILE A 907 46.81 6.49 -3.49
CA ILE A 907 46.26 5.18 -3.13
C ILE A 907 46.79 4.18 -4.15
N SER A 908 47.71 3.33 -3.71
CA SER A 908 48.27 2.25 -4.52
C SER A 908 47.64 0.91 -4.12
N ILE A 909 47.14 0.17 -5.10
CA ILE A 909 46.53 -1.15 -4.90
C ILE A 909 47.21 -2.17 -5.78
N ASN A 910 47.56 -3.30 -5.20
CA ASN A 910 48.14 -4.44 -5.90
C ASN A 910 47.44 -5.74 -5.46
N ALA A 911 46.71 -6.36 -6.38
CA ALA A 911 46.14 -7.70 -6.27
C ALA A 911 47.02 -8.69 -7.07
N SER A 912 47.39 -9.81 -6.45
CA SER A 912 48.36 -10.73 -7.04
C SER A 912 47.79 -11.52 -8.23
N VAL A 913 46.48 -11.84 -8.20
CA VAL A 913 45.84 -12.64 -9.25
C VAL A 913 44.51 -12.04 -9.74
N GLY A 914 43.68 -11.54 -8.81
CA GLY A 914 42.41 -10.90 -9.09
C GLY A 914 42.55 -9.46 -9.59
N ARG A 915 41.42 -8.76 -9.65
CA ARG A 915 41.37 -7.34 -10.05
C ARG A 915 40.56 -6.53 -9.06
N MET A 916 40.87 -5.25 -8.95
CA MET A 916 40.20 -4.28 -8.09
C MET A 916 39.57 -3.18 -8.94
N THR A 917 38.41 -2.68 -8.53
CA THR A 917 37.75 -1.50 -9.12
C THR A 917 37.52 -0.44 -8.04
N PHE A 918 37.58 0.83 -8.41
CA PHE A 918 37.20 1.96 -7.55
C PHE A 918 35.82 2.48 -7.96
N GLY A 919 34.75 1.88 -7.44
CA GLY A 919 33.36 2.32 -7.62
C GLY A 919 33.06 3.01 -8.97
N HIS A 920 32.94 4.33 -8.92
CA HIS A 920 32.52 5.19 -10.04
C HIS A 920 33.61 5.51 -11.09
N LEU A 921 34.90 5.23 -10.83
CA LEU A 921 35.98 5.47 -11.79
C LEU A 921 36.10 4.39 -12.87
N GLY A 922 35.29 3.31 -12.78
CA GLY A 922 35.37 2.18 -13.70
C GLY A 922 36.70 1.44 -13.59
N GLY A 923 37.03 0.58 -14.57
CA GLY A 923 38.35 -0.06 -14.73
C GLY A 923 38.67 -1.22 -13.76
N MET A 924 39.23 -2.32 -14.27
CA MET A 924 39.64 -3.48 -13.48
C MET A 924 41.16 -3.63 -13.51
N TRP A 925 41.82 -3.40 -12.37
CA TRP A 925 43.27 -3.39 -12.30
C TRP A 925 43.82 -4.45 -11.35
N SER A 926 44.88 -5.14 -11.76
CA SER A 926 45.71 -5.93 -10.85
C SER A 926 46.64 -5.02 -10.05
N ASN A 927 47.27 -4.04 -10.68
CA ASN A 927 48.07 -3.01 -10.03
C ASN A 927 47.66 -1.63 -10.56
N THR A 928 47.37 -0.70 -9.66
CA THR A 928 47.03 0.68 -10.01
C THR A 928 47.39 1.64 -8.89
N THR A 929 47.61 2.89 -9.24
CA THR A 929 47.87 3.96 -8.29
C THR A 929 47.04 5.18 -8.69
N ILE A 930 46.18 5.61 -7.78
CA ILE A 930 45.33 6.79 -7.95
C ILE A 930 45.92 7.93 -7.12
N THR A 931 45.97 9.11 -7.72
CA THR A 931 46.36 10.35 -7.04
C THR A 931 45.14 11.26 -6.94
N ILE A 932 44.95 11.85 -5.76
CA ILE A 932 43.91 12.84 -5.49
C ILE A 932 44.62 14.12 -5.06
N ASP A 933 44.53 15.16 -5.88
CA ASP A 933 45.08 16.47 -5.57
C ASP A 933 44.17 17.22 -4.60
N GLY A 934 44.75 17.84 -3.56
CA GLY A 934 44.01 18.57 -2.53
C GLY A 934 43.06 17.70 -1.69
N ALA A 935 43.39 16.41 -1.51
CA ALA A 935 42.51 15.44 -0.87
C ALA A 935 42.25 15.73 0.61
N THR A 936 40.99 15.56 1.03
CA THR A 936 40.64 15.41 2.44
C THR A 936 40.66 13.94 2.87
N LYS A 937 40.72 13.67 4.17
CA LYS A 937 40.60 12.30 4.70
C LYS A 937 39.28 11.65 4.29
N LYS A 938 38.18 12.42 4.28
CA LYS A 938 36.88 11.98 3.80
C LYS A 938 36.96 11.49 2.34
N ASP A 939 37.66 12.20 1.46
CA ASP A 939 37.77 11.82 0.04
C ASP A 939 38.51 10.50 -0.14
N VAL A 940 39.61 10.29 0.62
CA VAL A 940 40.33 9.02 0.65
C VAL A 940 39.42 7.89 1.15
N ASN A 941 38.68 8.10 2.25
CA ASN A 941 37.77 7.09 2.79
C ASN A 941 36.58 6.81 1.85
N ALA A 942 36.07 7.80 1.13
CA ALA A 942 35.04 7.62 0.10
C ALA A 942 35.54 6.73 -1.04
N MET A 943 36.81 6.89 -1.44
CA MET A 943 37.45 6.04 -2.44
C MET A 943 37.64 4.60 -1.96
N LEU A 944 38.08 4.41 -0.70
CA LEU A 944 38.25 3.09 -0.11
C LEU A 944 36.92 2.34 0.07
N ASN A 945 35.87 3.05 0.46
CA ASN A 945 34.52 2.48 0.61
C ASN A 945 33.93 1.98 -0.73
N GLY A 946 34.37 2.56 -1.85
CA GLY A 946 34.00 2.13 -3.20
C GLY A 946 34.79 0.93 -3.75
N LEU A 947 35.75 0.37 -3.00
CA LEU A 947 36.57 -0.73 -3.47
C LEU A 947 35.76 -2.02 -3.64
N THR A 948 35.94 -2.65 -4.79
CA THR A 948 35.35 -3.97 -5.09
C THR A 948 36.43 -4.87 -5.69
N TYR A 949 36.55 -6.08 -5.13
CA TYR A 949 37.40 -7.15 -5.63
C TYR A 949 36.65 -8.00 -6.66
N HIS A 950 37.31 -8.31 -7.76
CA HIS A 950 36.83 -9.15 -8.85
C HIS A 950 37.73 -10.37 -8.98
N GLN A 951 37.12 -11.56 -8.85
CA GLN A 951 37.83 -12.82 -9.04
C GLN A 951 38.27 -13.01 -10.50
N ASN A 952 39.36 -13.74 -10.71
CA ASN A 952 39.86 -14.15 -12.03
C ASN A 952 39.51 -15.62 -12.26
N GLU A 953 39.21 -16.04 -13.50
CA GLU A 953 38.86 -17.43 -13.83
C GLU A 953 39.96 -18.46 -13.48
N LEU A 954 41.21 -17.98 -13.39
CA LEU A 954 42.39 -18.78 -13.01
C LEU A 954 42.45 -19.09 -11.50
N LEU A 955 41.70 -18.37 -10.65
CA LEU A 955 41.57 -18.63 -9.21
C LEU A 955 40.56 -19.78 -8.94
N LYS A 956 40.83 -20.98 -9.50
CA LYS A 956 40.13 -22.20 -9.05
C LYS A 956 40.77 -22.65 -7.73
N ASN A 957 40.08 -22.46 -6.61
CA ASN A 957 40.56 -22.80 -5.25
C ASN A 957 41.83 -22.04 -4.82
N GLY A 958 41.85 -20.72 -4.97
CA GLY A 958 43.03 -19.94 -4.61
C GLY A 958 42.80 -18.93 -3.48
N LYS A 959 43.90 -18.59 -2.81
CA LYS A 959 44.04 -17.38 -2.02
C LYS A 959 44.66 -16.32 -2.93
N ASP A 960 44.11 -15.11 -2.91
CA ASP A 960 44.76 -13.95 -3.50
C ASP A 960 45.28 -13.02 -2.40
N LYS A 961 46.32 -12.26 -2.69
CA LYS A 961 46.85 -11.24 -1.78
C LYS A 961 46.62 -9.87 -2.38
N VAL A 962 45.88 -9.05 -1.64
CA VAL A 962 45.63 -7.64 -1.97
C VAL A 962 46.42 -6.77 -1.00
N LYS A 963 47.29 -5.93 -1.54
CA LYS A 963 48.05 -4.92 -0.81
C LYS A 963 47.54 -3.54 -1.17
N ILE A 964 47.18 -2.75 -0.16
CA ILE A 964 46.75 -1.37 -0.29
C ILE A 964 47.75 -0.51 0.47
N VAL A 965 48.29 0.52 -0.18
CA VAL A 965 49.21 1.49 0.41
C VAL A 965 48.65 2.89 0.17
N ILE A 966 48.61 3.69 1.23
CA ILE A 966 48.15 5.07 1.20
C ILE A 966 49.27 5.97 1.67
N GLU A 967 49.63 6.92 0.83
CA GLU A 967 50.44 8.07 1.20
C GLU A 967 49.53 9.28 1.36
N PHE A 968 49.52 9.89 2.54
CA PHE A 968 48.72 11.07 2.84
C PHE A 968 49.52 12.00 3.74
N ASP A 969 49.81 13.21 3.23
CA ASP A 969 50.52 14.26 3.98
C ASP A 969 51.90 13.80 4.51
N GLY A 970 52.64 13.05 3.70
CA GLY A 970 53.95 12.51 4.06
C GLY A 970 53.92 11.32 5.02
N HIS A 971 52.74 10.87 5.45
CA HIS A 971 52.56 9.66 6.22
C HIS A 971 52.16 8.48 5.32
N LEU A 972 52.66 7.29 5.64
CA LEU A 972 52.39 6.07 4.90
C LEU A 972 51.64 5.06 5.77
N ALA A 973 50.53 4.52 5.24
CA ALA A 973 49.76 3.45 5.85
C ALA A 973 49.61 2.30 4.84
N SER A 974 49.64 1.05 5.31
CA SER A 974 49.46 -0.10 4.44
C SER A 974 48.59 -1.18 5.09
N LEU A 975 47.88 -1.92 4.26
CA LEU A 975 47.06 -3.07 4.61
C LEU A 975 47.35 -4.20 3.62
N GLU A 976 47.60 -5.39 4.15
CA GLU A 976 47.66 -6.63 3.37
C GLU A 976 46.48 -7.52 3.78
N THR A 977 45.70 -7.94 2.79
CA THR A 977 44.48 -8.75 2.96
C THR A 977 44.60 -10.02 2.12
N ASP A 978 44.44 -11.18 2.77
CA ASP A 978 44.25 -12.46 2.09
C ASP A 978 42.78 -12.59 1.64
N VAL A 979 42.53 -12.64 0.35
CA VAL A 979 41.19 -12.87 -0.23
C VAL A 979 40.99 -14.37 -0.47
N LEU A 980 39.98 -14.95 0.19
CA LEU A 980 39.62 -16.36 0.07
C LEU A 980 38.42 -16.53 -0.85
N VAL A 981 38.60 -17.21 -1.99
CA VAL A 981 37.54 -17.47 -2.97
C VAL A 981 37.00 -18.92 -2.83
N PRO A 982 35.69 -19.12 -2.63
CA PRO A 982 35.10 -20.47 -2.46
C PRO A 982 35.08 -21.31 -3.76
N HIS A 983 35.07 -22.64 -3.61
CA HIS A 983 35.03 -23.61 -4.72
C HIS A 983 33.71 -23.53 -5.50
N ILE A 984 33.76 -23.48 -6.84
CA ILE A 984 32.59 -23.58 -7.73
C ILE A 984 32.69 -24.90 -8.49
N ASP A 985 31.77 -25.82 -8.25
CA ASP A 985 31.79 -27.14 -8.91
C ASP A 985 31.34 -27.05 -10.38
N ALA A 986 31.89 -27.91 -11.24
CA ALA A 986 31.70 -27.83 -12.69
C ALA A 986 30.24 -28.07 -13.12
N HIS A 987 29.45 -28.76 -12.29
CA HIS A 987 28.03 -29.02 -12.53
C HIS A 987 27.16 -27.76 -12.33
N GLU A 988 27.62 -26.81 -11.52
CA GLU A 988 26.88 -25.59 -11.15
C GLU A 988 27.06 -24.44 -12.14
N ARG A 989 27.90 -24.57 -13.18
CA ARG A 989 28.06 -23.55 -14.24
C ARG A 989 26.96 -23.58 -15.30
N ARG A 990 26.08 -24.58 -15.29
CA ARG A 990 25.03 -24.81 -16.30
C ARG A 990 23.62 -24.38 -15.85
N ILE A 991 23.46 -23.92 -14.61
CA ILE A 991 22.24 -23.31 -14.07
C ILE A 991 22.50 -21.80 -14.05
#